data_AF-A0AAX2ELS3-F1
#
_entry.id   AF-A0AAX2ELS3-F1
#
_cell.length_a   1.000
_cell.length_b   1.000
_cell.length_c   1.000
_cell.angle_alpha   90.00
_cell.angle_beta   90.00
_cell.angle_gamma   90.00
#
_symmetry.space_group_name_H-M   'P 1'
#
loop_
_entity.id
_entity.type
_entity.pdbx_description
1 polymer ?
#
loop_
_entity_poly.entity_id
_entity_poly.type
_entity_poly.pdbx_seq_one_letter_code
_entity_poly.pdbx_strand_id
1 'polypeptide(L)'
;MSQSPLPTGTPQVTPRYRRLLIVQTCLYCILVVAGAVYLFLQLFSVPGFWLPATRLILATTFVALAFVENSLRCEGVEPQDSEPVTETTAAAPRPPGRLLQPGLQAWLHYFHRHLATTLITALLAIAFAIANIADTQPVDQSSAPPLAVTGFFILLCFTLLLIERMLSFKVIRGWQYQQQHTELVRAILSIFLLLTMAFLIAALSLTVTLWLIKLGSLIALLMALEYLLRAMMAMALPLSAESEPHFLTRSLFTALYRWPLQPVVLLLGAFHQRFGVDLRQIQAFRLLGKKLLPVTCCIAVLGWLLSGLTEVELYQRGIYEHFGRPVAVLSPGLHIGLPWPFGRVIPVENGAVHELQLSDNTETKQPAAQPDSVEGPAPQSSWRLWDNSHATDQSQVIASTTMDSQNFQMVNTDIRVIWRVGLKDRDALNSKYQTEDLPVLIRSVARQVLMAQFASKQLDQLLDEQRVTLAATLSQEIQQRLTQLNTGVELLFTRIEAIHPPAGAADAYHGVQAAQIAGNALIAREKGYAATVNNEAQRKAQTGFDTAEAAAAENLSRARAAATDFSAEEQAWQLAGEAFINERRYQILSQALAHTPLLILDNHLQGANEPVLDLRQYPALTDSTAPQKASTK
;
A
#
# COMPACT_ATOMS: atom_id res chain seq x y z
N MET A 1 -92.76 -5.44 -42.35
CA MET A 1 -91.63 -6.21 -42.94
C MET A 1 -90.94 -5.33 -43.99
N SER A 2 -89.87 -4.66 -43.61
CA SER A 2 -88.77 -4.29 -44.49
C SER A 2 -87.55 -4.12 -43.59
N GLN A 3 -86.60 -5.04 -43.74
CA GLN A 3 -85.36 -5.09 -42.95
C GLN A 3 -84.47 -3.92 -43.38
N SER A 4 -84.09 -3.07 -42.43
CA SER A 4 -82.96 -2.15 -42.55
C SER A 4 -81.66 -2.98 -42.55
N PRO A 5 -80.69 -2.70 -43.42
CA PRO A 5 -79.44 -3.47 -43.47
C PRO A 5 -78.57 -3.16 -42.23
N LEU A 6 -77.97 -4.21 -41.67
CA LEU A 6 -76.90 -4.10 -40.69
C LEU A 6 -75.70 -3.34 -41.30
N PRO A 7 -75.13 -2.32 -40.62
CA PRO A 7 -73.84 -1.77 -41.01
C PRO A 7 -72.73 -2.74 -40.60
N THR A 8 -72.32 -3.62 -41.51
CA THR A 8 -71.03 -4.30 -41.43
C THR A 8 -69.94 -3.40 -42.00
N GLY A 9 -69.57 -2.35 -41.26
CA GLY A 9 -68.38 -1.57 -41.54
C GLY A 9 -67.19 -2.16 -40.80
N THR A 10 -66.28 -2.86 -41.49
CA THR A 10 -64.94 -3.10 -40.94
C THR A 10 -64.27 -1.74 -40.71
N PRO A 11 -63.57 -1.52 -39.58
CA PRO A 11 -62.90 -0.25 -39.34
C PRO A 11 -61.91 0.03 -40.48
N GLN A 12 -62.05 1.16 -41.17
CA GLN A 12 -61.12 1.56 -42.22
C GLN A 12 -59.77 1.89 -41.59
N VAL A 13 -58.86 0.93 -41.60
CA VAL A 13 -57.50 1.15 -41.10
C VAL A 13 -56.77 2.09 -42.07
N THR A 14 -56.42 3.29 -41.60
CA THR A 14 -55.65 4.23 -42.42
C THR A 14 -54.30 3.61 -42.82
N PRO A 15 -53.77 3.93 -44.03
CA PRO A 15 -52.46 3.44 -44.46
C PRO A 15 -51.31 3.87 -43.53
N ARG A 16 -51.54 4.89 -42.69
CA ARG A 16 -50.59 5.41 -41.69
C ARG A 16 -50.54 4.51 -40.45
N TYR A 17 -51.70 4.14 -39.92
CA TYR A 17 -51.81 3.18 -38.84
C TYR A 17 -51.12 1.85 -39.19
N ARG A 18 -51.30 1.36 -40.43
CA ARG A 18 -50.61 0.16 -40.91
C ARG A 18 -49.08 0.30 -40.94
N ARG A 19 -48.54 1.47 -41.30
CA ARG A 19 -47.10 1.73 -41.28
C ARG A 19 -46.56 1.84 -39.86
N LEU A 20 -47.28 2.48 -38.95
CA LEU A 20 -46.89 2.54 -37.53
C LEU A 20 -46.91 1.16 -36.88
N LEU A 21 -47.85 0.29 -37.23
CA LEU A 21 -47.85 -1.10 -36.78
C LEU A 21 -46.60 -1.86 -37.27
N ILE A 22 -46.17 -1.65 -38.52
CA ILE A 22 -44.93 -2.25 -39.04
C ILE A 22 -43.71 -1.72 -38.27
N VAL A 23 -43.67 -0.42 -37.97
CA VAL A 23 -42.59 0.15 -37.16
C VAL A 23 -42.59 -0.42 -35.75
N GLN A 24 -43.76 -0.61 -35.14
CA GLN A 24 -43.90 -1.21 -33.81
C GLN A 24 -43.39 -2.66 -33.80
N THR A 25 -43.75 -3.48 -34.79
CA THR A 25 -43.26 -4.86 -34.88
C THR A 25 -41.74 -4.91 -35.10
N CYS A 26 -41.19 -4.01 -35.91
CA CYS A 26 -39.74 -3.85 -36.05
C CYS A 26 -39.07 -3.48 -34.72
N LEU A 27 -39.63 -2.54 -33.95
CA LEU A 27 -39.09 -2.13 -32.65
C LEU A 27 -39.13 -3.27 -31.61
N TYR A 28 -40.20 -4.06 -31.57
CA TYR A 28 -40.23 -5.26 -30.70
C TYR A 28 -39.19 -6.30 -31.12
N CYS A 29 -38.98 -6.51 -32.42
CA CYS A 29 -37.93 -7.42 -32.91
C CYS A 29 -36.53 -6.95 -32.47
N ILE A 30 -36.24 -5.65 -32.63
CA ILE A 30 -34.98 -5.05 -32.16
C ILE A 30 -34.85 -5.19 -30.64
N LEU A 31 -35.92 -4.98 -29.89
CA LEU A 31 -35.93 -5.12 -28.44
C LEU A 31 -35.60 -6.54 -27.99
N VAL A 32 -36.19 -7.56 -28.64
CA VAL A 32 -35.90 -8.97 -28.33
C VAL A 32 -34.45 -9.31 -28.61
N VAL A 33 -33.92 -8.89 -29.77
CA VAL A 33 -32.52 -9.14 -30.14
C VAL A 33 -31.56 -8.41 -29.20
N ALA A 34 -31.73 -7.11 -28.99
CA ALA A 34 -30.87 -6.32 -28.11
C ALA A 34 -30.96 -6.77 -26.64
N GLY A 35 -32.14 -7.20 -26.20
CA GLY A 35 -32.38 -7.74 -24.86
C GLY A 35 -31.68 -9.09 -24.64
N ALA A 36 -31.73 -9.99 -25.63
CA ALA A 36 -31.02 -11.26 -25.59
C ALA A 36 -29.49 -11.06 -25.54
N VAL A 37 -28.96 -10.15 -26.35
CA VAL A 37 -27.53 -9.79 -26.33
C VAL A 37 -27.14 -9.19 -24.98
N TYR A 38 -27.95 -8.29 -24.43
CA TYR A 38 -27.70 -7.70 -23.11
C TYR A 38 -27.68 -8.76 -22.00
N LEU A 39 -28.65 -9.66 -21.96
CA LEU A 39 -28.73 -10.73 -20.97
C LEU A 39 -27.51 -11.66 -21.10
N PHE A 40 -27.12 -12.02 -22.32
CA PHE A 40 -25.92 -12.81 -22.58
C PHE A 40 -24.65 -12.13 -22.03
N LEU A 41 -24.44 -10.84 -22.35
CA LEU A 41 -23.28 -10.09 -21.87
C LEU A 41 -23.25 -9.99 -20.33
N GLN A 42 -24.42 -9.82 -19.70
CA GLN A 42 -24.54 -9.76 -18.24
C GLN A 42 -24.30 -11.13 -17.59
N LEU A 43 -24.80 -12.22 -18.17
CA LEU A 43 -24.68 -13.58 -17.63
C LEU A 43 -23.23 -14.07 -17.65
N PHE A 44 -22.49 -13.76 -18.71
CA PHE A 44 -21.10 -14.19 -18.87
C PHE A 44 -20.08 -13.17 -18.34
N SER A 45 -20.54 -12.09 -17.72
CA SER A 45 -19.70 -11.00 -17.18
C SER A 45 -18.62 -10.56 -18.16
N VAL A 46 -18.94 -10.47 -19.45
CA VAL A 46 -17.96 -10.15 -20.49
C VAL A 46 -17.55 -8.68 -20.29
N PRO A 47 -16.32 -8.40 -19.83
CA PRO A 47 -15.88 -7.04 -19.66
C PRO A 47 -15.74 -6.39 -21.05
N GLY A 48 -16.11 -5.11 -21.14
CA GLY A 48 -15.77 -4.29 -22.28
C GLY A 48 -16.93 -3.61 -22.98
N PHE A 49 -16.65 -3.24 -24.22
CA PHE A 49 -17.34 -2.20 -24.98
C PHE A 49 -18.83 -2.47 -25.27
N TRP A 50 -19.23 -3.74 -25.35
CA TRP A 50 -20.55 -4.16 -25.82
C TRP A 50 -21.67 -3.94 -24.80
N LEU A 51 -21.37 -4.01 -23.50
CA LEU A 51 -22.35 -3.79 -22.44
C LEU A 51 -22.90 -2.34 -22.43
N PRO A 52 -22.07 -1.28 -22.42
CA PRO A 52 -22.57 0.09 -22.47
C PRO A 52 -23.24 0.42 -23.82
N ALA A 53 -22.79 -0.17 -24.93
CA ALA A 53 -23.41 0.00 -26.24
C ALA A 53 -24.83 -0.61 -26.31
N THR A 54 -25.01 -1.83 -25.80
CA THR A 54 -26.31 -2.51 -25.80
C THR A 54 -27.32 -1.85 -24.87
N ARG A 55 -26.89 -1.35 -23.70
CA ARG A 55 -27.74 -0.53 -22.80
C ARG A 55 -28.25 0.73 -23.50
N LEU A 56 -27.41 1.42 -24.29
CA LEU A 56 -27.83 2.58 -25.07
C LEU A 56 -28.87 2.21 -26.14
N ILE A 57 -28.65 1.11 -26.87
CA ILE A 57 -29.59 0.61 -27.88
C ILE A 57 -30.94 0.25 -27.24
N LEU A 58 -30.94 -0.41 -26.07
CA LEU A 58 -32.16 -0.72 -25.33
C LEU A 58 -32.89 0.56 -24.87
N ALA A 59 -32.18 1.50 -24.26
CA ALA A 59 -32.76 2.77 -23.81
C ALA A 59 -33.42 3.54 -24.98
N THR A 60 -32.72 3.65 -26.12
CA THR A 60 -33.28 4.30 -27.32
C THR A 60 -34.48 3.56 -27.91
N THR A 61 -34.46 2.22 -27.92
CA THR A 61 -35.56 1.39 -28.41
C THR A 61 -36.81 1.55 -27.54
N PHE A 62 -36.67 1.60 -26.21
CA PHE A 62 -37.79 1.86 -25.30
C PHE A 62 -38.37 3.27 -25.45
N VAL A 63 -37.54 4.30 -25.66
CA VAL A 63 -38.01 5.66 -25.96
C VAL A 63 -38.77 5.71 -27.29
N ALA A 64 -38.29 5.03 -28.32
CA ALA A 64 -38.96 4.92 -29.61
C ALA A 64 -40.29 4.15 -29.50
N LEU A 65 -40.31 3.07 -28.72
CA LEU A 65 -41.51 2.26 -28.48
C LEU A 65 -42.59 3.05 -27.73
N ALA A 66 -42.21 3.79 -26.67
CA ALA A 66 -43.12 4.67 -25.94
C ALA A 66 -43.81 5.67 -26.90
N PHE A 67 -43.03 6.24 -27.82
CA PHE A 67 -43.53 7.19 -28.81
C PHE A 67 -44.45 6.55 -29.85
N VAL A 68 -44.09 5.40 -30.42
CA VAL A 68 -44.88 4.72 -31.45
C VAL A 68 -46.19 4.19 -30.87
N GLU A 69 -46.18 3.62 -29.66
CA GLU A 69 -47.40 3.17 -28.98
C GLU A 69 -48.35 4.35 -28.69
N ASN A 70 -47.81 5.49 -28.23
CA ASN A 70 -48.59 6.70 -28.02
C ASN A 70 -49.16 7.25 -29.36
N SER A 71 -48.37 7.20 -30.43
CA SER A 71 -48.81 7.61 -31.77
C SER A 71 -49.92 6.72 -32.33
N LEU A 72 -49.83 5.41 -32.16
CA LEU A 72 -50.86 4.45 -32.59
C LEU A 72 -52.19 4.69 -31.86
N ARG A 73 -52.15 5.09 -30.58
CA ARG A 73 -53.34 5.45 -29.81
C ARG A 73 -54.01 6.71 -30.33
N CYS A 74 -53.23 7.72 -30.69
CA CYS A 74 -53.76 8.99 -31.21
C CYS A 74 -54.25 8.88 -32.67
N GLU A 75 -53.66 8.00 -33.50
CA GLU A 75 -54.09 7.81 -34.90
C GLU A 75 -55.24 6.81 -35.08
N GLY A 76 -55.54 5.99 -34.07
CA GLY A 76 -56.59 4.96 -34.14
C GLY A 76 -58.03 5.45 -33.88
N VAL A 77 -58.23 6.75 -33.65
CA VAL A 77 -59.55 7.35 -33.42
C VAL A 77 -59.91 8.22 -34.63
N GLU A 78 -60.74 7.70 -35.54
CA GLU A 78 -61.45 8.57 -36.49
C GLU A 78 -62.63 9.24 -35.76
N PRO A 79 -62.90 10.54 -36.03
CA PRO A 79 -64.18 11.11 -35.64
C PRO A 79 -65.26 10.38 -36.45
N GLN A 80 -66.18 9.70 -35.77
CA GLN A 80 -67.46 9.39 -36.41
C GLN A 80 -68.12 10.73 -36.70
N ASP A 81 -68.39 11.00 -37.98
CA ASP A 81 -69.31 12.05 -38.39
C ASP A 81 -70.61 11.83 -37.62
N SER A 82 -70.83 12.66 -36.60
CA SER A 82 -71.97 12.57 -35.71
C SER A 82 -73.14 13.16 -36.48
N GLU A 83 -73.98 12.30 -37.08
CA GLU A 83 -75.36 12.73 -37.35
C GLU A 83 -75.97 13.16 -36.01
N PRO A 84 -76.74 14.27 -35.96
CA PRO A 84 -77.37 14.72 -34.74
C PRO A 84 -78.44 13.71 -34.34
N VAL A 85 -78.09 12.79 -33.43
CA VAL A 85 -79.05 11.89 -32.82
C VAL A 85 -79.93 12.72 -31.89
N THR A 86 -81.10 13.07 -32.40
CA THR A 86 -82.27 13.51 -31.64
C THR A 86 -82.43 12.61 -30.42
N GLU A 87 -82.48 13.23 -29.24
CA GLU A 87 -82.89 12.59 -27.99
C GLU A 87 -84.16 11.77 -28.22
N THR A 88 -84.10 10.47 -27.92
CA THR A 88 -85.13 9.67 -27.24
C THR A 88 -84.78 8.19 -27.44
N THR A 89 -84.09 7.55 -26.49
CA THR A 89 -84.37 6.13 -26.19
C THR A 89 -83.96 5.74 -24.77
N ALA A 90 -84.85 4.97 -24.16
CA ALA A 90 -84.88 4.45 -22.81
C ALA A 90 -83.58 3.82 -22.28
N ALA A 91 -83.36 4.03 -20.98
CA ALA A 91 -82.36 3.36 -20.19
C ALA A 91 -82.55 1.83 -20.18
N ALA A 92 -81.59 1.10 -20.72
CA ALA A 92 -81.47 -0.35 -20.53
C ALA A 92 -80.85 -0.66 -19.14
N PRO A 93 -81.27 -1.75 -18.46
CA PRO A 93 -80.82 -2.06 -17.11
C PRO A 93 -79.35 -2.51 -17.07
N ARG A 94 -78.57 -1.92 -16.16
CA ARG A 94 -77.17 -2.30 -15.89
C ARG A 94 -77.11 -3.64 -15.11
N PRO A 95 -76.18 -4.55 -15.43
CA PRO A 95 -75.98 -5.76 -14.63
C PRO A 95 -75.41 -5.41 -13.25
N PRO A 96 -75.86 -6.08 -12.17
CA PRO A 96 -75.37 -5.80 -10.83
C PRO A 96 -74.05 -6.55 -10.59
N GLY A 97 -73.00 -5.81 -10.25
CA GLY A 97 -71.77 -6.40 -9.71
C GLY A 97 -70.50 -5.73 -10.18
N ARG A 98 -70.15 -4.57 -9.60
CA ARG A 98 -68.76 -4.08 -9.51
C ARG A 98 -68.66 -3.00 -8.42
N LEU A 99 -67.89 -3.31 -7.38
CA LEU A 99 -67.73 -2.59 -6.10
C LEU A 99 -66.85 -1.31 -6.17
N LEU A 100 -66.56 -0.76 -7.35
CA LEU A 100 -65.67 0.40 -7.49
C LEU A 100 -66.46 1.65 -7.90
N GLN A 101 -66.17 2.81 -7.29
CA GLN A 101 -66.77 4.09 -7.66
C GLN A 101 -66.65 4.34 -9.17
N PRO A 102 -67.69 4.87 -9.85
CA PRO A 102 -67.71 5.00 -11.31
C PRO A 102 -66.57 5.87 -11.87
N GLY A 103 -66.10 6.87 -11.13
CA GLY A 103 -64.92 7.68 -11.51
C GLY A 103 -63.61 6.91 -11.46
N LEU A 104 -63.44 6.01 -10.48
CA LEU A 104 -62.23 5.20 -10.34
C LEU A 104 -62.13 4.13 -11.45
N GLN A 105 -63.27 3.55 -11.86
CA GLN A 105 -63.29 2.59 -12.98
C GLN A 105 -62.95 3.25 -14.32
N ALA A 106 -63.50 4.44 -14.58
CA ALA A 106 -63.17 5.23 -15.77
C ALA A 106 -61.68 5.60 -15.78
N TRP A 107 -61.14 6.04 -14.65
CA TRP A 107 -59.72 6.36 -14.50
C TRP A 107 -58.81 5.13 -14.68
N LEU A 108 -59.15 3.98 -14.07
CA LEU A 108 -58.40 2.73 -14.22
C LEU A 108 -58.38 2.24 -15.67
N HIS A 109 -59.53 2.35 -16.36
CA HIS A 109 -59.63 1.99 -17.77
C HIS A 109 -58.79 2.93 -18.64
N TYR A 110 -58.86 4.24 -18.39
CA TYR A 110 -58.02 5.23 -19.08
C TYR A 110 -56.53 5.02 -18.81
N PHE A 111 -56.17 4.75 -17.56
CA PHE A 111 -54.79 4.48 -17.13
C PHE A 111 -54.22 3.25 -17.86
N HIS A 112 -54.95 2.13 -17.83
CA HIS A 112 -54.50 0.90 -18.48
C HIS A 112 -54.43 1.04 -20.01
N ARG A 113 -55.41 1.72 -20.61
CA ARG A 113 -55.51 1.88 -22.07
C ARG A 113 -54.53 2.91 -22.66
N HIS A 114 -54.23 3.99 -21.94
CA HIS A 114 -53.50 5.15 -22.49
C HIS A 114 -52.18 5.51 -21.78
N LEU A 115 -52.02 5.21 -20.49
CA LEU A 115 -50.86 5.68 -19.69
C LEU A 115 -49.89 4.57 -19.27
N ALA A 116 -50.38 3.36 -19.02
CA ALA A 116 -49.56 2.29 -18.42
C ALA A 116 -48.34 1.93 -19.27
N THR A 117 -48.50 1.78 -20.58
CA THR A 117 -47.38 1.34 -21.43
C THR A 117 -46.34 2.42 -21.66
N THR A 118 -46.73 3.70 -21.77
CA THR A 118 -45.78 4.82 -21.89
C THR A 118 -45.00 5.02 -20.60
N LEU A 119 -45.63 4.79 -19.43
CA LEU A 119 -44.97 4.83 -18.13
C LEU A 119 -43.98 3.68 -17.95
N ILE A 120 -44.36 2.44 -18.28
CA ILE A 120 -43.48 1.26 -18.17
C ILE A 120 -42.27 1.38 -19.10
N THR A 121 -42.50 1.74 -20.36
CA THR A 121 -41.42 1.89 -21.35
C THR A 121 -40.49 3.06 -21.01
N ALA A 122 -41.01 4.19 -20.50
CA ALA A 122 -40.18 5.29 -20.02
C ALA A 122 -39.35 4.92 -18.78
N LEU A 123 -39.92 4.20 -17.80
CA LEU A 123 -39.18 3.71 -16.63
C LEU A 123 -38.04 2.75 -17.02
N LEU A 124 -38.31 1.83 -17.95
CA LEU A 124 -37.29 0.91 -18.45
C LEU A 124 -36.18 1.66 -19.18
N ALA A 125 -36.53 2.64 -20.03
CA ALA A 125 -35.53 3.50 -20.68
C ALA A 125 -34.64 4.26 -19.68
N ILE A 126 -35.24 4.81 -18.62
CA ILE A 126 -34.52 5.50 -17.54
C ILE A 126 -33.56 4.53 -16.84
N ALA A 127 -34.00 3.33 -16.49
CA ALA A 127 -33.18 2.34 -15.80
C ALA A 127 -31.91 1.99 -16.60
N PHE A 128 -32.06 1.70 -17.90
CA PHE A 128 -30.91 1.40 -18.77
C PHE A 128 -29.99 2.60 -18.98
N ALA A 129 -30.53 3.82 -19.09
CA ALA A 129 -29.73 5.02 -19.27
C ALA A 129 -28.94 5.40 -18.00
N ILE A 130 -29.55 5.28 -16.81
CA ILE A 130 -28.84 5.49 -15.53
C ILE A 130 -27.76 4.45 -15.34
N ALA A 131 -28.05 3.17 -15.62
CA ALA A 131 -27.06 2.10 -15.52
C ALA A 131 -25.82 2.38 -16.40
N ASN A 132 -26.00 3.04 -17.55
CA ASN A 132 -24.88 3.39 -18.42
C ASN A 132 -24.08 4.60 -17.94
N ILE A 133 -24.75 5.59 -17.33
CA ILE A 133 -24.10 6.78 -16.79
C ILE A 133 -23.28 6.44 -15.53
N ALA A 134 -23.86 5.60 -14.67
CA ALA A 134 -23.25 5.13 -13.42
C ALA A 134 -22.09 4.13 -13.65
N ASP A 135 -21.98 3.55 -14.84
CA ASP A 135 -20.92 2.61 -15.15
C ASP A 135 -19.55 3.30 -15.17
N THR A 136 -18.62 2.79 -14.36
CA THR A 136 -17.24 3.29 -14.23
C THR A 136 -16.22 2.21 -14.54
N GLN A 137 -16.65 1.04 -15.01
CA GLN A 137 -15.73 -0.04 -15.32
C GLN A 137 -14.81 0.35 -16.50
N PRO A 138 -13.49 0.11 -16.37
CA PRO A 138 -12.56 0.33 -17.47
C PRO A 138 -12.88 -0.63 -18.62
N VAL A 139 -12.82 -0.13 -19.85
CA VAL A 139 -13.05 -0.91 -21.06
C VAL A 139 -11.70 -1.43 -21.58
N ASP A 140 -11.59 -2.70 -21.95
CA ASP A 140 -10.34 -3.18 -22.56
C ASP A 140 -10.30 -2.89 -24.06
N GLN A 141 -9.13 -2.47 -24.57
CA GLN A 141 -8.91 -2.17 -26.00
C GLN A 141 -9.12 -3.39 -26.90
N SER A 142 -9.00 -4.62 -26.35
CA SER A 142 -9.25 -5.88 -27.05
C SER A 142 -10.72 -6.08 -27.45
N SER A 143 -11.64 -5.29 -26.89
CA SER A 143 -13.08 -5.39 -27.14
C SER A 143 -13.61 -4.44 -28.24
N ALA A 144 -12.73 -3.79 -29.00
CA ALA A 144 -13.11 -2.85 -30.05
C ALA A 144 -14.06 -3.50 -31.09
N PRO A 145 -15.11 -2.80 -31.53
CA PRO A 145 -16.07 -3.36 -32.47
C PRO A 145 -15.39 -3.64 -33.83
N PRO A 146 -15.71 -4.78 -34.48
CA PRO A 146 -15.19 -5.06 -35.81
C PRO A 146 -15.70 -4.01 -36.80
N LEU A 147 -14.87 -3.65 -37.80
CA LEU A 147 -15.20 -2.64 -38.81
C LEU A 147 -16.54 -2.90 -39.52
N ALA A 148 -16.92 -4.17 -39.67
CA ALA A 148 -18.22 -4.57 -40.24
C ALA A 148 -19.42 -4.04 -39.43
N VAL A 149 -19.32 -4.05 -38.09
CA VAL A 149 -20.38 -3.53 -37.22
C VAL A 149 -20.45 -2.02 -37.30
N THR A 150 -19.30 -1.33 -37.31
CA THR A 150 -19.25 0.12 -37.54
C THR A 150 -19.88 0.50 -38.89
N GLY A 151 -19.60 -0.25 -39.95
CA GLY A 151 -20.22 -0.08 -41.27
C GLY A 151 -21.75 -0.25 -41.24
N PHE A 152 -22.26 -1.23 -40.51
CA PHE A 152 -23.70 -1.43 -40.35
C PHE A 152 -24.38 -0.23 -39.67
N PHE A 153 -23.80 0.33 -38.61
CA PHE A 153 -24.38 1.50 -37.94
C PHE A 153 -24.26 2.79 -38.76
N ILE A 154 -23.25 2.93 -39.62
CA ILE A 154 -23.18 4.02 -40.61
C ILE A 154 -24.34 3.92 -41.60
N LEU A 155 -24.63 2.72 -42.11
CA LEU A 155 -25.76 2.48 -42.99
C LEU A 155 -27.08 2.76 -42.26
N LEU A 156 -27.22 2.37 -40.99
CA LEU A 156 -28.38 2.69 -40.15
C LEU A 156 -28.55 4.20 -39.93
N CYS A 157 -27.47 4.95 -39.71
CA CYS A 157 -27.53 6.41 -39.62
C CYS A 157 -27.98 7.03 -40.96
N PHE A 158 -27.49 6.51 -42.07
CA PHE A 158 -27.89 6.97 -43.40
C PHE A 158 -29.37 6.71 -43.69
N THR A 159 -29.90 5.54 -43.31
CA THR A 159 -31.34 5.24 -43.48
C THR A 159 -32.21 6.12 -42.59
N LEU A 160 -31.81 6.36 -41.33
CA LEU A 160 -32.48 7.30 -40.44
C LEU A 160 -32.47 8.74 -40.97
N LEU A 161 -31.34 9.17 -41.54
CA LEU A 161 -31.22 10.48 -42.20
C LEU A 161 -32.13 10.60 -43.43
N LEU A 162 -32.26 9.54 -44.22
CA LEU A 162 -33.17 9.51 -45.36
C LEU A 162 -34.63 9.61 -44.88
N ILE A 163 -35.01 8.87 -43.84
CA ILE A 163 -36.34 8.95 -43.22
C ILE A 163 -36.61 10.37 -42.69
N GLU A 164 -35.65 10.96 -41.98
CA GLU A 164 -35.74 12.34 -41.49
C GLU A 164 -35.96 13.34 -42.64
N ARG A 165 -35.19 13.20 -43.72
CA ARG A 165 -35.28 14.08 -44.88
C ARG A 165 -36.61 13.92 -45.61
N MET A 166 -37.12 12.70 -45.73
CA MET A 166 -38.44 12.43 -46.31
C MET A 166 -39.57 13.04 -45.49
N LEU A 167 -39.51 12.91 -44.16
CA LEU A 167 -40.53 13.46 -43.24
C LEU A 167 -40.48 14.99 -43.14
N SER A 168 -39.29 15.59 -43.25
CA SER A 168 -39.12 17.04 -43.18
C SER A 168 -39.45 17.77 -44.49
N PHE A 169 -39.25 17.13 -45.65
CA PHE A 169 -39.38 17.80 -46.96
C PHE A 169 -40.83 18.00 -47.43
N LYS A 170 -41.75 17.08 -47.12
CA LYS A 170 -43.15 17.13 -47.60
C LYS A 170 -44.13 17.16 -46.43
N VAL A 171 -44.77 18.29 -46.19
CA VAL A 171 -45.88 18.39 -45.22
C VAL A 171 -47.09 17.63 -45.76
N ILE A 172 -47.49 16.56 -45.08
CA ILE A 172 -48.60 15.69 -45.49
C ILE A 172 -49.88 16.27 -44.88
N ARG A 173 -50.80 16.72 -45.74
CA ARG A 173 -52.11 17.25 -45.29
C ARG A 173 -52.86 16.18 -44.46
N GLY A 174 -53.39 16.60 -43.32
CA GLY A 174 -54.11 15.74 -42.38
C GLY A 174 -53.25 14.89 -41.45
N TRP A 175 -51.92 15.08 -41.39
CA TRP A 175 -51.08 14.42 -40.37
C TRP A 175 -50.75 15.40 -39.23
N GLN A 176 -51.56 15.36 -38.16
CA GLN A 176 -51.47 16.32 -37.04
C GLN A 176 -50.11 16.27 -36.31
N TYR A 177 -49.50 15.09 -36.20
CA TYR A 177 -48.30 14.86 -35.38
C TYR A 177 -46.99 14.71 -36.17
N GLN A 178 -46.97 15.05 -37.46
CA GLN A 178 -45.79 14.88 -38.35
C GLN A 178 -44.52 15.53 -37.81
N GLN A 179 -44.65 16.70 -37.15
CA GLN A 179 -43.53 17.41 -36.56
C GLN A 179 -42.89 16.61 -35.42
N GLN A 180 -43.68 15.97 -34.55
CA GLN A 180 -43.17 15.13 -33.47
C GLN A 180 -42.42 13.88 -34.01
N HIS A 181 -42.89 13.27 -35.11
CA HIS A 181 -42.19 12.15 -35.74
C HIS A 181 -40.81 12.57 -36.28
N THR A 182 -40.72 13.75 -36.88
CA THR A 182 -39.46 14.27 -37.41
C THR A 182 -38.46 14.57 -36.28
N GLU A 183 -38.94 15.12 -35.17
CA GLU A 183 -38.13 15.38 -33.97
C GLU A 183 -37.58 14.10 -33.32
N LEU A 184 -38.41 13.05 -33.22
CA LEU A 184 -37.98 11.75 -32.70
C LEU A 184 -36.87 11.14 -33.59
N VAL A 185 -37.09 11.09 -34.90
CA VAL A 185 -36.11 10.50 -35.84
C VAL A 185 -34.77 11.24 -35.75
N ARG A 186 -34.79 12.57 -35.61
CA ARG A 186 -33.58 13.38 -35.45
C ARG A 186 -32.85 13.10 -34.13
N ALA A 187 -33.58 12.92 -33.04
CA ALA A 187 -33.00 12.54 -31.76
C ALA A 187 -32.36 11.15 -31.82
N ILE A 188 -33.07 10.16 -32.37
CA ILE A 188 -32.56 8.80 -32.59
C ILE A 188 -31.32 8.82 -33.49
N LEU A 189 -31.34 9.59 -34.58
CA LEU A 189 -30.18 9.79 -35.46
C LEU A 189 -28.97 10.34 -34.70
N SER A 190 -29.17 11.33 -33.82
CA SER A 190 -28.08 11.90 -33.04
C SER A 190 -27.46 10.92 -32.04
N ILE A 191 -28.28 10.06 -31.42
CA ILE A 191 -27.80 9.04 -30.50
C ILE A 191 -27.01 7.97 -31.24
N PHE A 192 -27.50 7.51 -32.39
CA PHE A 192 -26.76 6.55 -33.22
C PHE A 192 -25.50 7.15 -33.85
N LEU A 193 -25.47 8.46 -34.13
CA LEU A 193 -24.25 9.14 -34.60
C LEU A 193 -23.19 9.25 -33.49
N LEU A 194 -23.60 9.47 -32.24
CA LEU A 194 -22.68 9.40 -31.10
C LEU A 194 -22.15 7.98 -30.88
N LEU A 195 -23.01 6.97 -31.06
CA LEU A 195 -22.62 5.56 -30.97
C LEU A 195 -21.63 5.17 -32.09
N THR A 196 -21.86 5.59 -33.33
CA THR A 196 -20.92 5.32 -34.45
C THR A 196 -19.59 6.04 -34.26
N MET A 197 -19.61 7.28 -33.78
CA MET A 197 -18.39 8.02 -33.42
C MET A 197 -17.62 7.31 -32.30
N ALA A 198 -18.33 6.78 -31.29
CA ALA A 198 -17.73 5.98 -30.24
C ALA A 198 -17.06 4.72 -30.80
N PHE A 199 -17.69 4.04 -31.77
CA PHE A 199 -17.11 2.83 -32.40
C PHE A 199 -15.82 3.15 -33.16
N LEU A 200 -15.76 4.31 -33.81
CA LEU A 200 -14.59 4.74 -34.58
C LEU A 200 -13.42 5.19 -33.68
N ILE A 201 -13.73 5.84 -32.55
CA ILE A 201 -12.73 6.35 -31.59
C ILE A 201 -12.27 5.26 -30.60
N ALA A 202 -13.00 4.16 -30.48
CA ALA A 202 -12.67 3.04 -29.58
C ALA A 202 -11.24 2.50 -29.78
N ALA A 203 -10.71 2.57 -31.00
CA ALA A 203 -9.35 2.13 -31.32
C ALA A 203 -8.25 3.13 -30.87
N LEU A 204 -8.59 4.39 -30.62
CA LEU A 204 -7.64 5.47 -30.35
C LEU A 204 -7.65 5.92 -28.89
N SER A 205 -8.85 6.07 -28.31
CA SER A 205 -9.01 6.55 -26.94
C SER A 205 -10.26 5.99 -26.28
N LEU A 206 -10.03 5.27 -25.20
CA LEU A 206 -11.06 4.55 -24.47
C LEU A 206 -11.96 5.47 -23.63
N THR A 207 -11.36 6.50 -23.04
CA THR A 207 -12.05 7.49 -22.20
C THR A 207 -13.07 8.29 -23.01
N VAL A 208 -12.68 8.79 -24.18
CA VAL A 208 -13.55 9.55 -25.08
C VAL A 208 -14.71 8.69 -25.57
N THR A 209 -14.45 7.42 -25.86
CA THR A 209 -15.45 6.45 -26.29
C THR A 209 -16.57 6.27 -25.26
N LEU A 210 -16.21 6.10 -23.98
CA LEU A 210 -17.18 6.02 -22.89
C LEU A 210 -17.97 7.32 -22.72
N TRP A 211 -17.30 8.47 -22.83
CA TRP A 211 -17.96 9.78 -22.75
C TRP A 211 -19.01 9.97 -23.86
N LEU A 212 -18.74 9.52 -25.08
CA LEU A 212 -19.69 9.60 -26.19
C LEU A 212 -20.94 8.73 -25.96
N ILE A 213 -20.75 7.51 -25.43
CA ILE A 213 -21.87 6.63 -25.08
C ILE A 213 -22.69 7.21 -23.93
N LYS A 214 -22.04 7.76 -22.89
CA LYS A 214 -22.71 8.45 -21.78
C LYS A 214 -23.50 9.67 -22.26
N LEU A 215 -22.95 10.44 -23.20
CA LEU A 215 -23.66 11.57 -23.82
C LEU A 215 -24.90 11.11 -24.58
N GLY A 216 -24.81 10.02 -25.34
CA GLY A 216 -25.97 9.39 -26.01
C GLY A 216 -27.03 8.92 -25.01
N SER A 217 -26.61 8.28 -23.91
CA SER A 217 -27.51 7.81 -22.85
C SER A 217 -28.17 8.97 -22.10
N LEU A 218 -27.48 10.09 -21.91
CA LEU A 218 -28.04 11.30 -21.31
C LEU A 218 -29.20 11.85 -22.16
N ILE A 219 -29.06 11.87 -23.49
CA ILE A 219 -30.13 12.31 -24.40
C ILE A 219 -31.36 11.41 -24.23
N ALA A 220 -31.17 10.08 -24.26
CA ALA A 220 -32.25 9.11 -24.05
C ALA A 220 -32.89 9.25 -22.66
N LEU A 221 -32.09 9.48 -21.62
CA LEU A 221 -32.56 9.70 -20.25
C LEU A 221 -33.47 10.94 -20.15
N LEU A 222 -33.03 12.07 -20.72
CA LEU A 222 -33.78 13.32 -20.69
C LEU A 222 -35.13 13.19 -21.41
N MET A 223 -35.16 12.51 -22.56
CA MET A 223 -36.40 12.21 -23.29
C MET A 223 -37.35 11.33 -22.46
N ALA A 224 -36.82 10.23 -21.89
CA ALA A 224 -37.62 9.29 -21.10
C ALA A 224 -38.17 9.94 -19.81
N LEU A 225 -37.38 10.78 -19.15
CA LEU A 225 -37.80 11.55 -17.99
C LEU A 225 -38.94 12.53 -18.35
N GLU A 226 -38.86 13.17 -19.52
CA GLU A 226 -39.92 14.04 -20.00
C GLU A 226 -41.23 13.30 -20.30
N TYR A 227 -41.14 12.10 -20.86
CA TYR A 227 -42.30 11.24 -21.12
C TYR A 227 -42.93 10.78 -19.81
N LEU A 228 -42.11 10.37 -18.84
CA LEU A 228 -42.56 9.97 -17.51
C LEU A 228 -43.26 11.12 -16.78
N LEU A 229 -42.66 12.31 -16.76
CA LEU A 229 -43.22 13.47 -16.07
C LEU A 229 -44.55 13.92 -16.70
N ARG A 230 -44.69 13.81 -18.03
CA ARG A 230 -45.96 14.07 -18.72
C ARG A 230 -47.01 13.02 -18.45
N ALA A 231 -46.64 11.75 -18.45
CA ALA A 231 -47.54 10.66 -18.09
C ALA A 231 -48.05 10.82 -16.65
N MET A 232 -47.16 11.16 -15.70
CA MET A 232 -47.53 11.46 -14.32
C MET A 232 -48.45 12.67 -14.20
N MET A 233 -48.18 13.75 -14.95
CA MET A 233 -49.06 14.92 -14.93
C MET A 233 -50.45 14.60 -15.50
N ALA A 234 -50.52 13.79 -16.56
CA ALA A 234 -51.79 13.35 -17.14
C ALA A 234 -52.60 12.46 -16.18
N MET A 235 -51.97 11.77 -15.22
CA MET A 235 -52.67 11.02 -14.17
C MET A 235 -53.37 11.93 -13.15
N ALA A 236 -52.90 13.17 -12.98
CA ALA A 236 -53.41 14.12 -11.98
C ALA A 236 -54.59 14.97 -12.47
N LEU A 237 -54.95 14.89 -13.76
CA LEU A 237 -56.13 15.58 -14.30
C LEU A 237 -57.40 14.71 -14.15
N PRO A 238 -58.53 15.27 -13.68
CA PRO A 238 -59.80 14.57 -13.67
C PRO A 238 -60.30 14.38 -15.12
N LEU A 239 -60.41 13.14 -15.57
CA LEU A 239 -60.73 12.79 -16.96
C LEU A 239 -62.05 12.03 -17.06
N SER A 240 -62.90 12.43 -18.00
CA SER A 240 -64.13 11.71 -18.37
C SER A 240 -63.82 10.55 -19.32
N ALA A 241 -64.63 9.47 -19.26
CA ALA A 241 -64.41 8.21 -19.98
C ALA A 241 -64.38 8.31 -21.53
N GLU A 242 -64.76 9.46 -22.10
CA GLU A 242 -64.82 9.73 -23.54
C GLU A 242 -63.84 10.83 -23.99
N SER A 243 -62.81 11.14 -23.19
CA SER A 243 -61.80 12.15 -23.57
C SER A 243 -60.88 11.66 -24.70
N GLU A 244 -60.61 12.53 -25.68
CA GLU A 244 -59.69 12.25 -26.78
C GLU A 244 -58.27 11.92 -26.27
N PRO A 245 -57.55 10.98 -26.93
CA PRO A 245 -56.21 10.58 -26.52
C PRO A 245 -55.22 11.74 -26.70
N HIS A 246 -54.64 12.19 -25.58
CA HIS A 246 -53.63 13.24 -25.59
C HIS A 246 -52.27 12.70 -26.06
N PHE A 247 -51.55 13.47 -26.89
CA PHE A 247 -50.21 13.09 -27.34
C PHE A 247 -49.16 13.36 -26.24
N LEU A 248 -48.89 12.35 -25.41
CA LEU A 248 -48.02 12.43 -24.23
C LEU A 248 -46.51 12.51 -24.54
N THR A 249 -46.07 11.97 -25.68
CA THR A 249 -44.65 11.79 -26.04
C THR A 249 -44.05 12.95 -26.84
N ARG A 250 -44.52 14.18 -26.60
CA ARG A 250 -43.87 15.39 -27.13
C ARG A 250 -42.67 15.73 -26.23
N SER A 251 -41.47 15.94 -26.77
CA SER A 251 -40.29 16.32 -25.96
C SER A 251 -39.81 17.73 -26.29
N LEU A 252 -39.56 18.54 -25.25
CA LEU A 252 -38.93 19.86 -25.33
C LEU A 252 -37.45 19.70 -25.70
N PHE A 253 -36.80 18.62 -25.23
CA PHE A 253 -35.43 18.31 -25.60
C PHE A 253 -35.30 17.95 -27.09
N THR A 254 -36.24 17.20 -27.67
CA THR A 254 -36.20 16.93 -29.12
C THR A 254 -36.50 18.17 -29.95
N ALA A 255 -37.30 19.11 -29.43
CA ALA A 255 -37.54 20.39 -30.08
C ALA A 255 -36.28 21.27 -30.19
N LEU A 256 -35.28 21.06 -29.31
CA LEU A 256 -33.97 21.75 -29.37
C LEU A 256 -33.13 21.32 -30.58
N TYR A 257 -33.38 20.15 -31.17
CA TYR A 257 -32.64 19.70 -32.35
C TYR A 257 -33.00 20.44 -33.65
N ARG A 258 -33.81 21.51 -33.57
CA ARG A 258 -34.08 22.41 -34.70
C ARG A 258 -32.95 23.44 -34.82
N TRP A 259 -32.28 23.45 -35.96
CA TRP A 259 -31.37 24.53 -36.31
C TRP A 259 -32.17 25.75 -36.80
N PRO A 260 -31.91 26.98 -36.31
CA PRO A 260 -30.91 27.36 -35.30
C PRO A 260 -31.35 27.03 -33.86
N LEU A 261 -30.38 26.71 -32.99
CA LEU A 261 -30.62 26.42 -31.56
C LEU A 261 -31.27 27.61 -30.85
N GLN A 262 -32.54 27.49 -30.45
CA GLN A 262 -33.29 28.55 -29.75
C GLN A 262 -33.90 28.05 -28.42
N PRO A 263 -33.08 27.60 -27.44
CA PRO A 263 -33.57 26.98 -26.21
C PRO A 263 -34.49 27.88 -25.40
N VAL A 264 -34.12 29.16 -25.29
CA VAL A 264 -34.87 30.15 -24.52
C VAL A 264 -36.21 30.46 -25.18
N VAL A 265 -36.29 30.55 -26.51
CA VAL A 265 -37.54 30.86 -27.23
C VAL A 265 -38.54 29.70 -27.16
N LEU A 266 -38.03 28.46 -27.17
CA LEU A 266 -38.82 27.24 -26.99
C LEU A 266 -39.36 27.13 -25.56
N LEU A 267 -38.53 27.36 -24.53
CA LEU A 267 -38.96 27.38 -23.13
C LEU A 267 -39.97 28.50 -22.85
N LEU A 268 -39.73 29.72 -23.34
CA LEU A 268 -40.67 30.84 -23.22
C LEU A 268 -41.99 30.55 -23.97
N GLY A 269 -41.93 29.82 -25.09
CA GLY A 269 -43.12 29.35 -25.79
C GLY A 269 -43.92 28.30 -25.03
N ALA A 270 -43.24 27.34 -24.41
CA ALA A 270 -43.86 26.33 -23.56
C ALA A 270 -44.49 26.97 -22.31
N PHE A 271 -43.86 27.99 -21.73
CA PHE A 271 -44.41 28.75 -20.61
C PHE A 271 -45.68 29.49 -21.01
N HIS A 272 -45.68 30.16 -22.17
CA HIS A 272 -46.87 30.82 -22.70
C HIS A 272 -48.02 29.83 -22.94
N GLN A 273 -47.75 28.66 -23.54
CA GLN A 273 -48.76 27.62 -23.77
C GLN A 273 -49.39 27.08 -22.48
N ARG A 274 -48.66 27.10 -21.35
CA ARG A 274 -49.09 26.49 -20.08
C ARG A 274 -49.66 27.48 -19.07
N PHE A 275 -49.18 28.73 -19.09
CA PHE A 275 -49.52 29.77 -18.11
C PHE A 275 -50.18 31.01 -18.74
N GLY A 276 -50.31 31.09 -20.08
CA GLY A 276 -50.92 32.22 -20.79
C GLY A 276 -50.10 33.51 -20.80
N VAL A 277 -48.96 33.56 -20.10
CA VAL A 277 -48.11 34.77 -20.00
C VAL A 277 -47.13 34.83 -21.17
N ASP A 278 -47.20 35.89 -21.98
CA ASP A 278 -46.28 36.09 -23.11
C ASP A 278 -44.95 36.73 -22.67
N LEU A 279 -44.05 35.92 -22.13
CA LEU A 279 -42.71 36.35 -21.71
C LEU A 279 -41.77 36.71 -22.88
N ARG A 280 -42.19 36.49 -24.14
CA ARG A 280 -41.36 36.77 -25.34
C ARG A 280 -41.21 38.27 -25.63
N GLN A 281 -42.12 39.09 -25.09
CA GLN A 281 -42.12 40.54 -25.24
C GLN A 281 -41.09 41.22 -24.33
N ILE A 282 -40.59 40.53 -23.31
CA ILE A 282 -39.59 41.04 -22.37
C ILE A 282 -38.21 40.99 -23.04
N GLN A 283 -37.64 42.16 -23.34
CA GLN A 283 -36.34 42.29 -24.02
C GLN A 283 -35.20 41.58 -23.28
N ALA A 284 -35.24 41.52 -21.94
CA ALA A 284 -34.21 40.90 -21.10
C ALA A 284 -33.97 39.41 -21.44
N PHE A 285 -35.02 38.61 -21.60
CA PHE A 285 -34.88 37.18 -21.93
C PHE A 285 -34.36 36.94 -23.35
N ARG A 286 -34.65 37.86 -24.28
CA ARG A 286 -34.17 37.80 -25.66
C ARG A 286 -32.68 38.14 -25.75
N LEU A 287 -32.21 39.10 -24.95
CA LEU A 287 -30.79 39.43 -24.81
C LEU A 287 -30.01 38.30 -24.14
N LEU A 288 -30.57 37.72 -23.07
CA LEU A 288 -29.98 36.57 -22.37
C LEU A 288 -29.77 35.40 -23.32
N GLY A 289 -30.78 35.03 -24.13
CA GLY A 289 -30.63 33.95 -25.12
C GLY A 289 -29.55 34.21 -26.20
N LYS A 290 -29.33 35.47 -26.60
CA LYS A 290 -28.31 35.82 -27.61
C LYS A 290 -26.89 35.91 -27.04
N LYS A 291 -26.75 36.27 -25.76
CA LYS A 291 -25.44 36.50 -25.11
C LYS A 291 -24.98 35.33 -24.23
N LEU A 292 -25.87 34.43 -23.82
CA LEU A 292 -25.52 33.30 -22.96
C LEU A 292 -24.48 32.39 -23.60
N LEU A 293 -24.67 31.99 -24.86
CA LEU A 293 -23.74 31.08 -25.54
C LEU A 293 -22.32 31.66 -25.74
N PRO A 294 -22.12 32.91 -26.20
CA PRO A 294 -20.77 33.47 -26.28
C PRO A 294 -20.14 33.74 -24.91
N VAL A 295 -20.94 34.09 -23.89
CA VAL A 295 -20.43 34.30 -22.52
C VAL A 295 -19.99 32.98 -21.90
N THR A 296 -20.78 31.90 -22.01
CA THR A 296 -20.38 30.58 -21.51
C THR A 296 -19.17 30.05 -22.25
N CYS A 297 -19.08 30.27 -23.57
CA CYS A 297 -17.90 29.92 -24.36
C CYS A 297 -16.66 30.70 -23.89
N CYS A 298 -16.79 32.01 -23.63
CA CYS A 298 -15.70 32.82 -23.09
C CYS A 298 -15.25 32.35 -21.71
N ILE A 299 -16.19 32.03 -20.81
CA ILE A 299 -15.87 31.49 -19.47
C ILE A 299 -15.18 30.13 -19.61
N ALA A 300 -15.63 29.26 -20.52
CA ALA A 300 -14.99 27.97 -20.76
C ALA A 300 -13.55 28.13 -21.29
N VAL A 301 -13.31 29.07 -22.21
CA VAL A 301 -11.97 29.39 -22.70
C VAL A 301 -11.09 29.95 -21.58
N LEU A 302 -11.62 30.83 -20.74
CA LEU A 302 -10.89 31.39 -19.60
C LEU A 302 -10.53 30.29 -18.58
N GLY A 303 -11.48 29.43 -18.23
CA GLY A 303 -11.24 28.27 -17.36
C GLY A 303 -10.23 27.29 -17.95
N TRP A 304 -10.27 27.08 -19.27
CA TRP A 304 -9.29 26.28 -19.98
C TRP A 304 -7.89 26.90 -19.90
N LEU A 305 -7.74 28.22 -20.10
CA LEU A 305 -6.45 28.90 -19.93
C LEU A 305 -5.93 28.84 -18.48
N LEU A 306 -6.81 28.97 -17.50
CA LEU A 306 -6.47 28.84 -16.08
C LEU A 306 -5.98 27.44 -15.71
N SER A 307 -6.33 26.40 -16.48
CA SER A 307 -5.80 25.05 -16.26
C SER A 307 -4.28 24.95 -16.48
N GLY A 308 -3.66 25.94 -17.13
CA GLY A 308 -2.21 26.03 -17.26
C GLY A 308 -1.50 26.58 -16.01
N LEU A 309 -2.24 27.12 -15.03
CA LEU A 309 -1.69 27.60 -13.78
C LEU A 309 -1.50 26.42 -12.82
N THR A 310 -0.26 26.14 -12.42
CA THR A 310 0.07 25.01 -11.55
C THR A 310 0.90 25.47 -10.36
N GLU A 311 0.56 24.97 -9.19
CA GLU A 311 1.31 25.20 -7.95
C GLU A 311 2.15 23.96 -7.63
N VAL A 312 3.43 24.17 -7.34
CA VAL A 312 4.35 23.13 -6.87
C VAL A 312 4.68 23.41 -5.41
N GLU A 313 4.40 22.42 -4.55
CA GLU A 313 4.59 22.52 -3.10
C GLU A 313 6.07 22.64 -2.70
N LEU A 314 6.35 23.18 -1.51
CA LEU A 314 7.70 23.43 -0.98
C LEU A 314 8.59 22.18 -0.90
N TYR A 315 8.00 21.02 -0.62
CA TYR A 315 8.69 19.72 -0.51
C TYR A 315 8.63 18.90 -1.82
N GLN A 316 8.24 19.53 -2.93
CA GLN A 316 8.13 18.90 -4.24
C GLN A 316 8.86 19.69 -5.33
N ARG A 317 9.09 19.05 -6.47
CA ARG A 317 9.49 19.63 -7.75
C ARG A 317 8.52 19.15 -8.81
N GLY A 318 8.18 20.03 -9.75
CA GLY A 318 7.25 19.69 -10.81
C GLY A 318 7.99 19.33 -12.09
N ILE A 319 7.90 18.08 -12.57
CA ILE A 319 8.35 17.75 -13.93
C ILE A 319 7.33 18.29 -14.91
N TYR A 320 7.71 19.29 -15.69
CA TYR A 320 6.86 19.87 -16.71
C TYR A 320 6.99 19.13 -18.03
N GLU A 321 5.87 18.60 -18.50
CA GLU A 321 5.76 17.91 -19.78
C GLU A 321 5.01 18.75 -20.82
N HIS A 322 5.52 18.74 -22.04
CA HIS A 322 4.83 19.25 -23.24
C HIS A 322 4.47 18.09 -24.15
N PHE A 323 3.19 17.90 -24.44
CA PHE A 323 2.70 16.80 -25.29
C PHE A 323 3.26 15.41 -24.89
N GLY A 324 3.46 15.17 -23.59
CA GLY A 324 4.02 13.92 -23.08
C GLY A 324 5.55 13.83 -23.04
N ARG A 325 6.28 14.85 -23.50
CA ARG A 325 7.75 14.91 -23.41
C ARG A 325 8.17 15.77 -22.22
N PRO A 326 9.04 15.29 -21.31
CA PRO A 326 9.58 16.11 -20.23
C PRO A 326 10.53 17.18 -20.80
N VAL A 327 10.30 18.45 -20.43
CA VAL A 327 11.08 19.60 -20.93
C VAL A 327 11.88 20.26 -19.82
N ALA A 328 11.29 20.45 -18.65
CA ALA A 328 11.91 21.16 -17.55
C ALA A 328 11.47 20.59 -16.20
N VAL A 329 12.30 20.80 -15.17
CA VAL A 329 11.95 20.56 -13.78
C VAL A 329 11.75 21.91 -13.12
N LEU A 330 10.54 22.12 -12.59
CA LEU A 330 10.11 23.34 -11.95
C LEU A 330 10.41 23.25 -10.45
N SER A 331 11.00 24.31 -9.91
CA SER A 331 11.20 24.48 -8.46
C SER A 331 9.86 24.76 -7.74
N PRO A 332 9.79 24.65 -6.40
CA PRO A 332 8.60 25.04 -5.65
C PRO A 332 8.11 26.45 -5.97
N GLY A 333 6.80 26.62 -6.12
CA GLY A 333 6.17 27.90 -6.45
C GLY A 333 5.06 27.79 -7.49
N LEU A 334 4.53 28.95 -7.88
CA LEU A 334 3.48 29.08 -8.88
C LEU A 334 4.09 29.18 -10.29
N HIS A 335 3.65 28.31 -11.20
CA HIS A 335 4.13 28.26 -12.56
C HIS A 335 2.98 28.37 -13.56
N ILE A 336 3.29 28.91 -14.75
CA ILE A 336 2.35 29.03 -15.86
C ILE A 336 2.88 28.15 -17.00
N GLY A 337 2.09 27.16 -17.38
CA GLY A 337 2.34 26.26 -18.51
C GLY A 337 1.25 26.34 -19.55
N LEU A 338 1.33 25.46 -20.55
CA LEU A 338 0.26 25.25 -21.51
C LEU A 338 -0.96 24.64 -20.81
N PRO A 339 -2.18 25.06 -21.19
CA PRO A 339 -3.40 24.47 -20.63
C PRO A 339 -3.52 22.99 -21.03
N TRP A 340 -4.20 22.22 -20.18
CA TRP A 340 -4.45 20.80 -20.44
C TRP A 340 -5.23 20.64 -21.76
N PRO A 341 -4.88 19.71 -22.66
CA PRO A 341 -3.97 18.57 -22.49
C PRO A 341 -2.54 18.79 -23.01
N PHE A 342 -2.18 20.02 -23.40
CA PHE A 342 -0.90 20.27 -24.08
C PHE A 342 0.28 20.35 -23.11
N GLY A 343 0.02 20.78 -21.87
CA GLY A 343 0.97 20.81 -20.78
C GLY A 343 0.45 20.04 -19.57
N ARG A 344 1.35 19.37 -18.85
CA ARG A 344 1.06 18.83 -17.51
C ARG A 344 2.29 18.92 -16.62
N VAL A 345 2.08 19.12 -15.32
CA VAL A 345 3.14 19.10 -14.31
C VAL A 345 2.96 17.86 -13.45
N ILE A 346 3.99 17.01 -13.38
CA ILE A 346 4.01 15.84 -12.51
C ILE A 346 4.80 16.18 -11.25
N PRO A 347 4.18 16.17 -10.07
CA PRO A 347 4.91 16.39 -8.82
C PRO A 347 5.84 15.19 -8.53
N VAL A 348 7.07 15.50 -8.14
CA VAL A 348 8.08 14.58 -7.64
C VAL A 348 8.62 15.14 -6.33
N GLU A 349 8.92 14.29 -5.38
CA GLU A 349 9.41 14.72 -4.07
C GLU A 349 10.77 15.40 -4.16
N ASN A 350 11.01 16.35 -3.26
CA ASN A 350 12.24 17.12 -3.20
C ASN A 350 12.89 16.98 -1.83
N GLY A 351 13.78 16.01 -1.68
CA GLY A 351 14.53 15.80 -0.44
C GLY A 351 13.77 15.09 0.68
N ALA A 352 12.59 14.53 0.40
CA ALA A 352 11.90 13.63 1.33
C ALA A 352 12.74 12.37 1.56
N VAL A 353 12.92 12.00 2.83
CA VAL A 353 13.71 10.83 3.22
C VAL A 353 12.77 9.66 3.46
N HIS A 354 13.07 8.55 2.82
CA HIS A 354 12.33 7.31 2.92
C HIS A 354 13.15 6.23 3.58
N GLU A 355 12.45 5.41 4.37
CA GLU A 355 12.99 4.19 4.94
C GLU A 355 12.40 3.00 4.21
N LEU A 356 13.26 2.13 3.70
CA LEU A 356 12.87 0.90 3.02
C LEU A 356 13.40 -0.30 3.78
N GLN A 357 12.49 -1.17 4.19
CA GLN A 357 12.83 -2.47 4.78
C GLN A 357 13.06 -3.50 3.67
N LEU A 358 14.07 -4.34 3.85
CA LEU A 358 14.45 -5.36 2.87
C LEU A 358 13.58 -6.63 2.94
N SER A 359 12.73 -6.81 3.94
CA SER A 359 11.91 -8.03 4.14
C SER A 359 10.83 -8.24 3.07
N ASP A 360 10.45 -9.51 2.86
CA ASP A 360 9.47 -9.97 1.85
C ASP A 360 8.02 -9.95 2.34
N ASN A 361 7.80 -9.62 3.62
CA ASN A 361 6.46 -9.48 4.13
C ASN A 361 5.83 -8.28 3.42
N THR A 362 5.06 -8.62 2.38
CA THR A 362 4.00 -7.81 1.81
C THR A 362 3.36 -7.08 2.97
N GLU A 363 3.19 -5.78 2.86
CA GLU A 363 2.38 -5.00 3.79
C GLU A 363 0.96 -5.59 3.78
N THR A 364 0.73 -6.74 4.43
CA THR A 364 -0.50 -6.93 5.19
C THR A 364 -0.48 -5.74 6.10
N LYS A 365 -1.23 -4.73 5.68
CA LYS A 365 -1.58 -3.54 6.41
C LYS A 365 -2.23 -4.06 7.68
N GLN A 366 -1.40 -4.48 8.64
CA GLN A 366 -1.81 -4.85 9.97
C GLN A 366 -2.65 -3.64 10.39
N PRO A 367 -3.92 -3.84 10.82
CA PRO A 367 -4.75 -2.72 11.22
C PRO A 367 -3.92 -1.88 12.17
N ALA A 368 -3.74 -0.59 11.86
CA ALA A 368 -2.89 0.30 12.62
C ALA A 368 -3.10 0.03 14.11
N ALA A 369 -2.16 -0.67 14.73
CA ALA A 369 -2.22 -0.95 16.15
C ALA A 369 -2.28 0.43 16.82
N GLN A 370 -3.09 0.56 17.87
CA GLN A 370 -3.17 1.81 18.61
C GLN A 370 -1.76 2.33 18.88
N PRO A 371 -1.45 3.60 18.55
CA PRO A 371 -0.11 4.13 18.76
C PRO A 371 0.26 3.91 20.22
N ASP A 372 1.37 3.19 20.44
CA ASP A 372 1.85 2.91 21.78
C ASP A 372 1.99 4.21 22.56
N SER A 373 1.50 4.24 23.81
CA SER A 373 1.61 5.42 24.66
C SER A 373 3.09 5.76 24.88
N VAL A 374 3.45 7.04 24.78
CA VAL A 374 4.83 7.52 24.99
C VAL A 374 5.34 7.20 26.40
N GLU A 375 4.44 7.19 27.41
CA GLU A 375 4.73 6.76 28.78
C GLU A 375 4.46 5.26 29.05
N GLY A 376 4.16 4.46 28.03
CA GLY A 376 3.92 3.02 28.17
C GLY A 376 5.20 2.19 28.34
N PRO A 377 5.10 0.93 28.79
CA PRO A 377 6.22 0.00 28.68
C PRO A 377 6.62 -0.17 27.21
N ALA A 378 7.92 -0.33 26.96
CA ALA A 378 8.42 -0.50 25.60
C ALA A 378 7.68 -1.65 24.89
N PRO A 379 7.19 -1.42 23.66
CA PRO A 379 6.37 -2.41 22.97
C PRO A 379 7.15 -3.69 22.75
N GLN A 380 6.51 -4.84 22.96
CA GLN A 380 7.18 -6.14 22.81
C GLN A 380 7.66 -6.39 21.37
N SER A 381 7.09 -5.72 20.36
CA SER A 381 7.59 -5.72 18.98
C SER A 381 9.01 -5.14 18.83
N SER A 382 9.49 -4.37 19.81
CA SER A 382 10.86 -3.85 19.86
C SER A 382 11.86 -4.82 20.48
N TRP A 383 11.40 -5.91 21.11
CA TRP A 383 12.28 -6.88 21.74
C TRP A 383 12.94 -7.73 20.65
N ARG A 384 14.26 -7.56 20.51
CA ARG A 384 15.08 -8.23 19.49
C ARG A 384 15.88 -9.39 20.05
N LEU A 385 15.22 -10.29 20.77
CA LEU A 385 15.87 -11.45 21.35
C LEU A 385 16.02 -12.55 20.29
N TRP A 386 17.19 -13.18 20.21
CA TRP A 386 17.50 -14.15 19.15
C TRP A 386 16.64 -15.42 19.18
N ASP A 387 15.92 -15.67 20.28
CA ASP A 387 15.05 -16.84 20.49
C ASP A 387 13.69 -16.73 19.79
N ASN A 388 13.32 -15.54 19.32
CA ASN A 388 12.06 -15.27 18.66
C ASN A 388 12.29 -14.78 17.22
N SER A 389 11.35 -15.11 16.34
CA SER A 389 11.35 -14.58 14.97
C SER A 389 10.71 -13.20 14.94
N HIS A 390 11.39 -12.21 14.40
CA HIS A 390 10.83 -10.86 14.27
C HIS A 390 10.14 -10.70 12.92
N ALA A 391 9.05 -9.94 12.86
CA ALA A 391 8.29 -9.74 11.60
C ALA A 391 9.12 -9.04 10.50
N THR A 392 10.18 -8.33 10.89
CA THR A 392 11.11 -7.61 10.04
C THR A 392 12.31 -8.46 9.61
N ASP A 393 12.46 -9.67 10.15
CA ASP A 393 13.57 -10.56 9.82
C ASP A 393 13.43 -11.07 8.39
N GLN A 394 14.46 -10.83 7.59
CA GLN A 394 14.64 -11.51 6.31
C GLN A 394 15.63 -12.64 6.48
N SER A 395 15.20 -13.86 6.18
CA SER A 395 16.10 -15.01 6.15
C SER A 395 16.94 -15.02 4.88
N GLN A 396 18.23 -15.17 5.04
CA GLN A 396 19.27 -15.07 4.03
C GLN A 396 20.16 -16.31 4.11
N VAL A 397 20.53 -16.86 2.95
CA VAL A 397 21.43 -18.01 2.89
C VAL A 397 22.84 -17.51 2.61
N ILE A 398 23.75 -17.86 3.49
CA ILE A 398 25.19 -17.74 3.30
C ILE A 398 25.65 -19.05 2.66
N ALA A 399 25.99 -18.98 1.37
CA ALA A 399 26.58 -20.09 0.64
C ALA A 399 28.04 -19.75 0.34
N SER A 400 28.92 -20.04 1.30
CA SER A 400 30.35 -19.77 1.17
C SER A 400 31.10 -21.04 0.75
N THR A 401 32.01 -20.90 -0.22
CA THR A 401 32.89 -21.97 -0.69
C THR A 401 34.31 -21.86 -0.12
N THR A 402 34.49 -21.10 0.94
CA THR A 402 35.82 -20.81 1.50
C THR A 402 36.40 -22.05 2.19
N MET A 403 37.48 -22.60 1.61
CA MET A 403 38.31 -23.72 2.09
C MET A 403 37.59 -25.09 2.20
N ASP A 404 37.71 -25.91 1.15
CA ASP A 404 37.45 -27.37 1.05
C ASP A 404 36.12 -27.94 1.62
N SER A 405 35.23 -27.09 2.11
CA SER A 405 33.91 -27.46 2.63
C SER A 405 32.87 -26.45 2.12
N GLN A 406 31.82 -26.97 1.50
CA GLN A 406 30.63 -26.16 1.21
C GLN A 406 29.90 -25.93 2.52
N ASN A 407 29.91 -24.69 3.03
CA ASN A 407 29.21 -24.35 4.25
C ASN A 407 27.96 -23.55 3.91
N PHE A 408 26.79 -24.15 4.14
CA PHE A 408 25.49 -23.50 3.98
C PHE A 408 24.99 -23.09 5.35
N GLN A 409 24.94 -21.79 5.59
CA GLN A 409 24.42 -21.22 6.82
C GLN A 409 23.22 -20.34 6.51
N MET A 410 22.26 -20.29 7.43
CA MET A 410 21.08 -19.44 7.30
C MET A 410 21.11 -18.40 8.41
N VAL A 411 20.82 -17.15 8.05
CA VAL A 411 20.83 -16.03 8.99
C VAL A 411 19.59 -15.19 8.80
N ASN A 412 19.05 -14.71 9.90
CA ASN A 412 18.01 -13.69 9.89
C ASN A 412 18.68 -12.32 10.01
N THR A 413 18.26 -11.40 9.14
CA THR A 413 18.77 -10.03 9.10
C THR A 413 17.64 -9.02 9.13
N ASP A 414 17.82 -7.95 9.90
CA ASP A 414 16.97 -6.76 9.85
C ASP A 414 17.84 -5.60 9.37
N ILE A 415 17.62 -5.21 8.12
CA ILE A 415 18.40 -4.20 7.42
C ILE A 415 17.45 -3.20 6.76
N ARG A 416 17.77 -1.93 6.95
CA ARG A 416 16.99 -0.79 6.47
C ARG A 416 17.84 0.08 5.57
N VAL A 417 17.22 0.52 4.50
CA VAL A 417 17.85 1.35 3.47
C VAL A 417 17.21 2.73 3.56
N ILE A 418 18.00 3.73 3.92
CA ILE A 418 17.53 5.12 4.02
C ILE A 418 17.93 5.85 2.74
N TRP A 419 16.95 6.33 1.99
CA TRP A 419 17.15 6.88 0.65
C TRP A 419 16.29 8.12 0.42
N ARG A 420 16.61 8.89 -0.61
CA ARG A 420 15.80 9.99 -1.13
C ARG A 420 15.96 10.12 -2.64
N VAL A 421 15.04 10.82 -3.29
CA VAL A 421 15.28 11.28 -4.68
C VAL A 421 16.38 12.35 -4.65
N GLY A 422 17.33 12.24 -5.57
CA GLY A 422 18.47 13.15 -5.67
C GLY A 422 18.05 14.60 -5.90
N LEU A 423 18.84 15.55 -5.38
CA LEU A 423 18.52 16.97 -5.41
C LEU A 423 18.78 17.66 -6.77
N LYS A 424 19.19 16.92 -7.80
CA LYS A 424 19.43 17.47 -9.14
C LYS A 424 18.21 17.25 -10.03
N ASP A 425 17.97 18.14 -10.97
CA ASP A 425 16.81 18.06 -11.85
C ASP A 425 16.81 16.79 -12.71
N ARG A 426 18.00 16.32 -13.12
CA ARG A 426 18.14 15.03 -13.82
C ARG A 426 17.71 13.85 -12.97
N ASP A 427 17.94 13.90 -11.67
CA ASP A 427 17.62 12.81 -10.75
C ASP A 427 16.10 12.69 -10.56
N ALA A 428 15.39 13.82 -10.47
CA ALA A 428 13.92 13.84 -10.45
C ALA A 428 13.31 13.27 -11.74
N LEU A 429 13.87 13.60 -12.91
CA LEU A 429 13.43 13.02 -14.19
C LEU A 429 13.66 11.50 -14.20
N ASN A 430 14.87 11.09 -13.82
CA ASN A 430 15.27 9.69 -13.79
C ASN A 430 14.38 8.85 -12.86
N SER A 431 14.05 9.36 -11.67
CA SER A 431 13.22 8.64 -10.71
C SER A 431 11.80 8.40 -11.21
N LYS A 432 11.31 9.20 -12.16
CA LYS A 432 9.95 9.06 -12.72
C LYS A 432 9.90 8.29 -14.04
N TYR A 433 10.90 8.42 -14.90
CA TYR A 433 10.86 7.85 -16.25
C TYR A 433 11.72 6.60 -16.45
N GLN A 434 12.72 6.36 -15.61
CA GLN A 434 13.57 5.16 -15.76
C GLN A 434 13.04 3.96 -14.97
N THR A 435 12.15 4.21 -14.00
CA THR A 435 11.62 3.17 -13.10
C THR A 435 10.12 3.36 -12.93
N GLU A 436 9.37 2.26 -12.92
CA GLU A 436 7.93 2.26 -12.62
C GLU A 436 7.66 2.41 -11.11
N ASP A 437 8.37 1.61 -10.29
CA ASP A 437 8.28 1.60 -8.83
C ASP A 437 9.69 1.63 -8.19
N LEU A 438 10.02 2.77 -7.58
CA LEU A 438 11.34 3.03 -7.00
C LEU A 438 11.61 2.17 -5.76
N PRO A 439 10.71 2.08 -4.75
CA PRO A 439 10.86 1.16 -3.62
C PRO A 439 11.13 -0.30 -4.01
N VAL A 440 10.40 -0.83 -5.00
CA VAL A 440 10.58 -2.22 -5.45
C VAL A 440 11.96 -2.40 -6.09
N LEU A 441 12.38 -1.47 -6.95
CA LEU A 441 13.70 -1.52 -7.58
C LEU A 441 14.83 -1.43 -6.53
N ILE A 442 14.76 -0.46 -5.61
CA ILE A 442 15.78 -0.30 -4.56
C ILE A 442 15.87 -1.58 -3.71
N ARG A 443 14.73 -2.19 -3.33
CA ARG A 443 14.69 -3.44 -2.56
C ARG A 443 15.40 -4.57 -3.31
N SER A 444 15.08 -4.76 -4.59
CA SER A 444 15.69 -5.82 -5.40
C SER A 444 17.19 -5.64 -5.57
N VAL A 445 17.66 -4.42 -5.84
CA VAL A 445 19.10 -4.10 -5.96
C VAL A 445 19.81 -4.33 -4.63
N ALA A 446 19.23 -3.85 -3.54
CA ALA A 446 19.81 -4.00 -2.21
C ALA A 446 19.92 -5.46 -1.77
N ARG A 447 18.90 -6.29 -2.07
CA ARG A 447 18.97 -7.74 -1.85
C ARG A 447 20.03 -8.41 -2.69
N GLN A 448 20.15 -8.02 -3.96
CA GLN A 448 21.15 -8.60 -4.84
C GLN A 448 22.58 -8.30 -4.36
N VAL A 449 22.83 -7.06 -3.93
CA VAL A 449 24.10 -6.67 -3.30
C VAL A 449 24.34 -7.49 -2.04
N LEU A 450 23.34 -7.56 -1.17
CA LEU A 450 23.47 -8.23 0.11
C LEU A 450 23.75 -9.73 -0.05
N MET A 451 23.05 -10.41 -0.96
CA MET A 451 23.32 -11.81 -1.29
C MET A 451 24.74 -12.01 -1.82
N ALA A 452 25.23 -11.11 -2.68
CA ALA A 452 26.60 -11.19 -3.18
C ALA A 452 27.64 -11.00 -2.07
N GLN A 453 27.41 -10.06 -1.15
CA GLN A 453 28.28 -9.84 0.00
C GLN A 453 28.31 -11.05 0.93
N PHE A 454 27.14 -11.62 1.22
CA PHE A 454 27.01 -12.73 2.17
C PHE A 454 27.57 -14.04 1.59
N ALA A 455 27.45 -14.27 0.29
CA ALA A 455 28.04 -15.44 -0.37
C ALA A 455 29.58 -15.53 -0.18
N SER A 456 30.25 -14.39 0.00
CA SER A 456 31.70 -14.34 0.18
C SER A 456 32.19 -14.50 1.62
N LYS A 457 31.30 -14.54 2.61
CA LYS A 457 31.63 -14.47 4.05
C LYS A 457 31.10 -15.69 4.83
N GLN A 458 31.61 -15.90 6.03
CA GLN A 458 31.08 -16.89 6.99
C GLN A 458 30.28 -16.19 8.10
N LEU A 459 29.38 -16.91 8.78
CA LEU A 459 28.57 -16.34 9.86
C LEU A 459 29.40 -15.65 10.95
N ASP A 460 30.45 -16.31 11.44
CA ASP A 460 31.28 -15.75 12.53
C ASP A 460 31.95 -14.45 12.10
N GLN A 461 32.36 -14.35 10.83
CA GLN A 461 32.88 -13.11 10.27
C GLN A 461 31.81 -12.03 10.18
N LEU A 462 30.57 -12.36 9.82
CA LEU A 462 29.47 -11.39 9.75
C LEU A 462 29.02 -10.90 11.14
N LEU A 463 29.15 -11.76 12.17
CA LEU A 463 28.82 -11.42 13.55
C LEU A 463 29.92 -10.58 14.22
N ASP A 464 31.19 -10.88 13.91
CA ASP A 464 32.37 -10.18 14.46
C ASP A 464 32.75 -8.93 13.67
N GLU A 465 32.38 -8.86 12.38
CA GLU A 465 32.63 -7.68 11.54
C GLU A 465 31.94 -6.45 12.11
N GLN A 466 32.67 -5.34 12.12
CA GLN A 466 32.13 -4.05 12.54
C GLN A 466 30.96 -3.70 11.63
N ARG A 467 29.73 -3.76 12.17
CA ARG A 467 28.48 -3.46 11.46
C ARG A 467 28.55 -2.14 10.67
N VAL A 468 29.32 -1.17 11.17
CA VAL A 468 29.56 0.12 10.50
C VAL A 468 30.28 -0.05 9.16
N THR A 469 31.32 -0.89 9.11
CA THR A 469 32.10 -1.16 7.89
C THR A 469 31.29 -1.94 6.86
N LEU A 470 30.52 -2.94 7.31
CA LEU A 470 29.62 -3.69 6.43
C LEU A 470 28.53 -2.77 5.86
N ALA A 471 27.91 -1.94 6.71
CA ALA A 471 26.90 -0.97 6.30
C ALA A 471 27.43 0.05 5.29
N ALA A 472 28.65 0.56 5.48
CA ALA A 472 29.30 1.48 4.55
C ALA A 472 29.56 0.81 3.18
N THR A 473 30.09 -0.42 3.18
CA THR A 473 30.32 -1.21 1.97
C THR A 473 29.02 -1.47 1.21
N LEU A 474 27.97 -1.92 1.90
CA LEU A 474 26.65 -2.11 1.31
C LEU A 474 26.12 -0.80 0.72
N SER A 475 26.22 0.31 1.45
CA SER A 475 25.73 1.61 0.98
C SER A 475 26.42 2.02 -0.33
N GLN A 476 27.75 1.86 -0.41
CA GLN A 476 28.52 2.19 -1.60
C GLN A 476 28.12 1.31 -2.80
N GLU A 477 28.01 0.00 -2.61
CA GLU A 477 27.66 -0.92 -3.70
C GLU A 477 26.22 -0.75 -4.19
N ILE A 478 25.28 -0.52 -3.27
CA ILE A 478 23.87 -0.24 -3.61
C ILE A 478 23.80 1.07 -4.41
N GLN A 479 24.44 2.14 -3.94
CA GLN A 479 24.47 3.41 -4.67
C GLN A 479 25.11 3.27 -6.04
N GLN A 480 26.19 2.49 -6.17
CA GLN A 480 26.85 2.25 -7.45
C GLN A 480 25.90 1.57 -8.45
N ARG A 481 25.17 0.53 -8.03
CA ARG A 481 24.18 -0.14 -8.88
C ARG A 481 23.00 0.76 -9.25
N LEU A 482 22.45 1.51 -8.30
CA LEU A 482 21.37 2.48 -8.56
C LEU A 482 21.81 3.58 -9.54
N THR A 483 23.06 4.02 -9.44
CA THR A 483 23.65 5.00 -10.35
C THR A 483 23.82 4.42 -11.76
N GLN A 484 24.25 3.16 -11.90
CA GLN A 484 24.36 2.47 -13.19
C GLN A 484 22.99 2.34 -13.89
N LEU A 485 21.94 2.11 -13.12
CA LEU A 485 20.56 2.06 -13.61
C LEU A 485 19.93 3.44 -13.86
N ASN A 486 20.66 4.53 -13.59
CA ASN A 486 20.18 5.90 -13.71
C ASN A 486 18.84 6.13 -13.00
N THR A 487 18.67 5.63 -11.78
CA THR A 487 17.39 5.76 -11.04
C THR A 487 17.14 7.17 -10.50
N GLY A 488 18.17 8.01 -10.40
CA GLY A 488 18.06 9.31 -9.74
C GLY A 488 17.86 9.23 -8.21
N VAL A 489 18.13 8.07 -7.62
CA VAL A 489 18.08 7.87 -6.17
C VAL A 489 19.44 8.20 -5.55
N GLU A 490 19.39 8.92 -4.44
CA GLU A 490 20.51 9.11 -3.53
C GLU A 490 20.27 8.28 -2.27
N LEU A 491 21.12 7.28 -2.08
CA LEU A 491 21.18 6.50 -0.86
C LEU A 491 21.93 7.28 0.20
N LEU A 492 21.29 7.52 1.35
CA LEU A 492 21.91 8.22 2.48
C LEU A 492 22.79 7.26 3.28
N PHE A 493 22.23 6.13 3.71
CA PHE A 493 22.96 5.05 4.37
C PHE A 493 22.12 3.79 4.47
N THR A 494 22.80 2.65 4.61
CA THR A 494 22.22 1.38 5.04
C THR A 494 22.41 1.22 6.55
N ARG A 495 21.36 0.83 7.26
CA ARG A 495 21.41 0.52 8.70
C ARG A 495 21.21 -0.97 8.88
N ILE A 496 22.14 -1.60 9.60
CA ILE A 496 22.05 -3.00 10.00
C ILE A 496 21.61 -3.02 11.46
N GLU A 497 20.39 -3.46 11.70
CA GLU A 497 19.83 -3.50 13.05
C GLU A 497 20.16 -4.82 13.75
N ALA A 498 20.02 -5.93 13.04
CA ALA A 498 20.31 -7.25 13.58
C ALA A 498 20.83 -8.20 12.50
N ILE A 499 21.74 -9.08 12.91
CA ILE A 499 22.19 -10.26 12.15
C ILE A 499 22.30 -11.34 13.21
N HIS A 500 21.53 -12.41 13.08
CA HIS A 500 21.55 -13.53 14.03
C HIS A 500 21.17 -14.84 13.35
N PRO A 501 21.54 -16.00 13.93
CA PRO A 501 20.99 -17.29 13.50
C PRO A 501 19.46 -17.29 13.59
N PRO A 502 18.76 -18.08 12.78
CA PRO A 502 17.31 -18.24 12.91
C PRO A 502 16.95 -18.74 14.31
N ALA A 503 15.80 -18.32 14.82
CA ALA A 503 15.36 -18.61 16.19
C ALA A 503 15.47 -20.10 16.58
N GLY A 504 15.11 -21.01 15.67
CA GLY A 504 15.21 -22.46 15.91
C GLY A 504 16.64 -23.01 16.06
N ALA A 505 17.67 -22.24 15.72
CA ALA A 505 19.08 -22.61 15.84
C ALA A 505 19.85 -21.80 16.90
N ALA A 506 19.21 -20.82 17.54
CA ALA A 506 19.87 -19.92 18.50
C ALA A 506 20.48 -20.67 19.69
N ASP A 507 19.72 -21.59 20.31
CA ASP A 507 20.19 -22.39 21.45
C ASP A 507 21.37 -23.28 21.08
N ALA A 508 21.34 -23.89 19.89
CA ALA A 508 22.43 -24.72 19.39
C ALA A 508 23.70 -23.88 19.17
N TYR A 509 23.56 -22.68 18.60
CA TYR A 509 24.68 -21.76 18.40
C TYR A 509 25.27 -21.28 19.74
N HIS A 510 24.43 -20.89 20.70
CA HIS A 510 24.87 -20.58 22.06
C HIS A 510 25.59 -21.76 22.72
N GLY A 511 25.12 -23.00 22.50
CA GLY A 511 25.78 -24.21 22.99
C GLY A 511 27.19 -24.40 22.43
N VAL A 512 27.38 -24.20 21.12
CA VAL A 512 28.70 -24.28 20.48
C VAL A 512 29.64 -23.19 21.02
N GLN A 513 29.16 -21.95 21.11
CA GLN A 513 29.93 -20.84 21.66
C GLN A 513 30.33 -21.09 23.12
N ALA A 514 29.39 -21.55 23.95
CA ALA A 514 29.64 -21.89 25.35
C ALA A 514 30.68 -23.01 25.47
N ALA A 515 30.59 -24.04 24.64
CA ALA A 515 31.57 -25.14 24.60
C ALA A 515 32.97 -24.63 24.18
N GLN A 516 33.06 -23.75 23.18
CA GLN A 516 34.32 -23.17 22.74
C GLN A 516 34.95 -22.28 23.81
N ILE A 517 34.15 -21.44 24.49
CA ILE A 517 34.60 -20.62 25.63
C ILE A 517 35.09 -21.52 26.77
N ALA A 518 34.34 -22.56 27.12
CA ALA A 518 34.72 -23.51 28.17
C ALA A 518 36.02 -24.25 27.82
N GLY A 519 36.19 -24.68 26.57
CA GLY A 519 37.42 -25.30 26.07
C GLY A 519 38.61 -24.37 26.16
N ASN A 520 38.47 -23.12 25.69
CA ASN A 520 39.51 -22.09 25.78
C ASN A 520 39.89 -21.77 27.23
N ALA A 521 38.89 -21.67 28.12
CA ALA A 521 39.10 -21.46 29.55
C ALA A 521 39.86 -22.63 30.19
N LEU A 522 39.54 -23.87 29.82
CA LEU A 522 40.23 -25.06 30.31
C LEU A 522 41.69 -25.10 29.83
N ILE A 523 41.95 -24.80 28.54
CA ILE A 523 43.32 -24.68 28.02
C ILE A 523 44.10 -23.59 28.76
N ALA A 524 43.51 -22.41 28.96
CA ALA A 524 44.15 -21.32 29.67
C ALA A 524 44.46 -21.69 31.13
N ARG A 525 43.54 -22.38 31.81
CA ARG A 525 43.72 -22.89 33.18
C ARG A 525 44.88 -23.88 33.24
N GLU A 526 44.93 -24.87 32.36
CA GLU A 526 45.99 -25.88 32.36
C GLU A 526 47.36 -25.29 31.99
N LYS A 527 47.41 -24.29 31.08
CA LYS A 527 48.62 -23.51 30.82
C LYS A 527 49.10 -22.77 32.07
N GLY A 528 48.19 -22.15 32.82
CA GLY A 528 48.50 -21.49 34.09
C GLY A 528 49.01 -22.46 35.16
N TYR A 529 48.40 -23.65 35.25
CA TYR A 529 48.85 -24.71 36.14
C TYR A 529 50.26 -25.19 35.78
N ALA A 530 50.51 -25.51 34.51
CA ALA A 530 51.83 -25.92 34.02
C ALA A 530 52.92 -24.87 34.31
N ALA A 531 52.61 -23.58 34.10
CA ALA A 531 53.53 -22.49 34.44
C ALA A 531 53.83 -22.44 35.95
N THR A 532 52.81 -22.64 36.80
CA THR A 532 52.98 -22.67 38.26
C THR A 532 53.89 -23.82 38.71
N VAL A 533 53.66 -25.02 38.19
CA VAL A 533 54.48 -26.21 38.48
C VAL A 533 55.92 -26.01 38.03
N ASN A 534 56.13 -25.46 36.83
CA ASN A 534 57.47 -25.19 36.31
C ASN A 534 58.22 -24.17 37.17
N ASN A 535 57.56 -23.07 37.55
CA ASN A 535 58.13 -22.04 38.43
C ASN A 535 58.45 -22.60 39.82
N GLU A 536 57.61 -23.49 40.36
CA GLU A 536 57.87 -24.14 41.64
C GLU A 536 59.06 -25.12 41.56
N ALA A 537 59.15 -25.90 40.48
CA ALA A 537 60.28 -26.79 40.25
C ALA A 537 61.60 -26.00 40.12
N GLN A 538 61.60 -24.90 39.36
CA GLN A 538 62.75 -24.01 39.25
C GLN A 538 63.13 -23.39 40.60
N ARG A 539 62.14 -22.92 41.38
CA ARG A 539 62.39 -22.38 42.72
C ARG A 539 63.03 -23.42 43.63
N LYS A 540 62.51 -24.65 43.66
CA LYS A 540 63.05 -25.76 44.45
C LYS A 540 64.48 -26.11 44.04
N ALA A 541 64.75 -26.17 42.73
CA ALA A 541 66.10 -26.41 42.22
C ALA A 541 67.07 -25.30 42.65
N GLN A 542 66.68 -24.04 42.49
CA GLN A 542 67.52 -22.90 42.89
C GLN A 542 67.79 -22.90 44.39
N THR A 543 66.76 -23.09 45.23
CA THR A 543 66.95 -23.23 46.69
C THR A 543 67.86 -24.41 47.05
N GLY A 544 67.78 -25.52 46.31
CA GLY A 544 68.70 -26.66 46.47
C GLY A 544 70.15 -26.29 46.17
N PHE A 545 70.41 -25.55 45.09
CA PHE A 545 71.75 -25.05 44.77
C PHE A 545 72.25 -24.05 45.82
N ASP A 546 71.43 -23.07 46.17
CA ASP A 546 71.78 -22.02 47.13
C ASP A 546 72.10 -22.63 48.52
N THR A 547 71.32 -23.63 48.97
CA THR A 547 71.58 -24.30 50.25
C THR A 547 72.84 -25.16 50.22
N ALA A 548 73.12 -25.85 49.11
CA ALA A 548 74.34 -26.63 48.95
C ALA A 548 75.59 -25.73 48.90
N GLU A 549 75.50 -24.59 48.22
CA GLU A 549 76.57 -23.59 48.16
C GLU A 549 76.81 -22.95 49.53
N ALA A 550 75.75 -22.58 50.25
CA ALA A 550 75.86 -22.07 51.62
C ALA A 550 76.52 -23.08 52.55
N ALA A 551 76.10 -24.35 52.53
CA ALA A 551 76.69 -25.41 53.35
C ALA A 551 78.16 -25.69 52.98
N ALA A 552 78.51 -25.67 51.69
CA ALA A 552 79.89 -25.81 51.24
C ALA A 552 80.76 -24.63 51.72
N ALA A 553 80.26 -23.40 51.60
CA ALA A 553 80.94 -22.21 52.07
C ALA A 553 81.11 -22.21 53.60
N GLU A 554 80.09 -22.65 54.35
CA GLU A 554 80.16 -22.80 55.81
C GLU A 554 81.21 -23.84 56.22
N ASN A 555 81.18 -25.02 55.60
CA ASN A 555 82.15 -26.10 55.86
C ASN A 555 83.58 -25.66 55.54
N LEU A 556 83.79 -25.00 54.39
CA LEU A 556 85.09 -24.46 54.00
C LEU A 556 85.57 -23.39 55.00
N SER A 557 84.67 -22.50 55.44
CA SER A 557 84.99 -21.46 56.41
C SER A 557 85.35 -22.06 57.77
N ARG A 558 84.60 -23.08 58.22
CA ARG A 558 84.89 -23.81 59.46
C ARG A 558 86.23 -24.54 59.39
N ALA A 559 86.54 -25.18 58.26
CA ALA A 559 87.83 -25.84 58.05
C ALA A 559 89.00 -24.84 58.03
N ARG A 560 88.82 -23.67 57.40
CA ARG A 560 89.81 -22.58 57.41
C ARG A 560 90.02 -22.00 58.81
N ALA A 561 88.95 -21.80 59.57
CA ALA A 561 89.02 -21.36 60.96
C ALA A 561 89.81 -22.37 61.80
N ALA A 562 89.44 -23.65 61.74
CA ALA A 562 90.14 -24.72 62.46
C ALA A 562 91.62 -24.86 62.05
N ALA A 563 91.96 -24.70 60.77
CA ALA A 563 93.34 -24.70 60.31
C ALA A 563 94.13 -23.48 60.83
N THR A 564 93.48 -22.31 60.87
CA THR A 564 94.08 -21.09 61.43
C THR A 564 94.32 -21.25 62.93
N ASP A 565 93.32 -21.73 63.67
CA ASP A 565 93.41 -22.03 65.10
C ASP A 565 94.53 -23.03 65.38
N PHE A 566 94.58 -24.14 64.64
CA PHE A 566 95.64 -25.14 64.77
C PHE A 566 97.03 -24.54 64.51
N SER A 567 97.18 -23.73 63.45
CA SER A 567 98.47 -23.09 63.15
C SER A 567 98.92 -22.10 64.24
N ALA A 568 97.97 -21.38 64.85
CA ALA A 568 98.25 -20.47 65.96
C ALA A 568 98.62 -21.26 67.23
N GLU A 569 97.93 -22.36 67.51
CA GLU A 569 98.24 -23.26 68.62
C GLU A 569 99.60 -23.95 68.45
N GLU A 570 99.95 -24.39 67.22
CA GLU A 570 101.26 -24.95 66.90
C GLU A 570 102.38 -23.92 67.15
N GLN A 571 102.20 -22.68 66.70
CA GLN A 571 103.15 -21.60 66.96
C GLN A 571 103.29 -21.31 68.46
N ALA A 572 102.18 -21.27 69.21
CA ALA A 572 102.20 -21.09 70.65
C ALA A 572 102.93 -22.24 71.37
N TRP A 573 102.72 -23.49 70.93
CA TRP A 573 103.44 -24.66 71.43
C TRP A 573 104.94 -24.58 71.15
N GLN A 574 105.36 -24.20 69.94
CA GLN A 574 106.78 -24.04 69.60
C GLN A 574 107.49 -22.99 70.48
N LEU A 575 106.78 -21.93 70.89
CA LEU A 575 107.32 -20.87 71.74
C LEU A 575 107.38 -21.22 73.23
N ALA A 576 106.37 -21.91 73.77
CA ALA A 576 106.19 -22.07 75.22
C ALA A 576 106.15 -23.53 75.73
N GLY A 577 106.11 -24.53 74.84
CA GLY A 577 106.16 -25.95 75.19
C GLY A 577 105.13 -26.35 76.26
N GLU A 578 105.59 -27.03 77.31
CA GLU A 578 104.74 -27.60 78.37
C GLU A 578 103.86 -26.55 79.09
N ALA A 579 104.32 -25.30 79.17
CA ALA A 579 103.54 -24.21 79.79
C ALA A 579 102.23 -23.94 79.02
N PHE A 580 102.25 -24.02 77.68
CA PHE A 580 101.05 -23.84 76.85
C PHE A 580 100.01 -24.94 77.08
N ILE A 581 100.44 -26.21 77.15
CA ILE A 581 99.52 -27.34 77.38
C ILE A 581 98.87 -27.27 78.75
N ASN A 582 99.64 -26.88 79.78
CA ASN A 582 99.08 -26.68 81.11
C ASN A 582 98.05 -25.55 81.13
N GLU A 583 98.37 -24.39 80.54
CA GLU A 583 97.43 -23.27 80.44
C GLU A 583 96.16 -23.66 79.66
N ARG A 584 96.31 -24.30 78.49
CA ARG A 584 95.16 -24.75 77.69
C ARG A 584 94.30 -25.77 78.44
N ARG A 585 94.93 -26.69 79.18
CA ARG A 585 94.22 -27.65 80.04
C ARG A 585 93.42 -26.92 81.11
N TYR A 586 94.02 -25.97 81.81
CA TYR A 586 93.30 -25.20 82.84
C TYR A 586 92.23 -24.29 82.26
N GLN A 587 92.43 -23.75 81.05
CA GLN A 587 91.43 -22.95 80.35
C GLN A 587 90.22 -23.79 79.93
N ILE A 588 90.44 -24.97 79.34
CA ILE A 588 89.37 -25.92 79.00
C ILE A 588 88.67 -26.41 80.28
N LEU A 589 89.44 -26.77 81.31
CA LEU A 589 88.90 -27.17 82.60
C LEU A 589 88.05 -26.03 83.19
N SER A 590 88.53 -24.79 83.16
CA SER A 590 87.81 -23.60 83.62
C SER A 590 86.51 -23.40 82.84
N GLN A 591 86.54 -23.49 81.51
CA GLN A 591 85.34 -23.35 80.67
C GLN A 591 84.32 -24.48 80.91
N ALA A 592 84.77 -25.73 81.02
CA ALA A 592 83.91 -26.87 81.29
C ALA A 592 83.30 -26.81 82.70
N LEU A 593 84.09 -26.36 83.67
CA LEU A 593 83.66 -26.22 85.07
C LEU A 593 82.86 -24.94 85.33
N ALA A 594 82.87 -23.95 84.43
CA ALA A 594 82.21 -22.65 84.60
C ALA A 594 80.70 -22.74 84.89
N HIS A 595 80.05 -23.81 84.43
CA HIS A 595 78.61 -24.07 84.64
C HIS A 595 78.34 -25.37 85.42
N THR A 596 79.36 -25.96 86.04
CA THR A 596 79.22 -27.22 86.79
C THR A 596 79.25 -26.94 88.30
N PRO A 597 78.24 -27.36 89.08
CA PRO A 597 78.25 -27.20 90.53
C PRO A 597 79.28 -28.18 91.14
N LEU A 598 80.34 -27.64 91.77
CA LEU A 598 81.50 -28.42 92.20
C LEU A 598 81.52 -28.68 93.72
N LEU A 599 81.89 -29.89 94.09
CA LEU A 599 82.23 -30.28 95.47
C LEU A 599 83.68 -30.75 95.45
N ILE A 600 84.58 -30.03 96.12
CA ILE A 600 86.01 -30.35 96.17
C ILE A 600 86.30 -31.05 97.50
N LEU A 601 86.92 -32.23 97.42
CA LEU A 601 87.29 -33.06 98.56
C LEU A 601 88.82 -33.16 98.59
N ASP A 602 89.47 -32.63 99.63
CA ASP A 602 90.94 -32.58 99.70
C ASP A 602 91.47 -33.11 101.04
N ASN A 603 92.11 -34.27 100.99
CA ASN A 603 92.66 -34.97 102.16
C ASN A 603 93.89 -34.29 102.80
N HIS A 604 94.43 -33.21 102.22
CA HIS A 604 95.55 -32.44 102.76
C HIS A 604 95.14 -31.18 103.54
N LEU A 605 93.86 -30.80 103.56
CA LEU A 605 93.36 -29.69 104.37
C LEU A 605 93.27 -30.10 105.85
N GLN A 606 94.29 -29.76 106.65
CA GLN A 606 94.26 -29.96 108.11
C GLN A 606 93.63 -28.76 108.82
N GLY A 607 92.38 -28.92 109.28
CA GLY A 607 91.64 -27.98 110.10
C GLY A 607 90.40 -28.64 110.74
N ALA A 608 89.79 -28.00 111.73
CA ALA A 608 88.74 -28.59 112.59
C ALA A 608 87.37 -28.86 111.93
N ASN A 609 87.25 -28.74 110.60
CA ASN A 609 86.06 -29.05 109.82
C ASN A 609 86.37 -30.13 108.77
N GLU A 610 85.37 -30.90 108.35
CA GLU A 610 85.51 -31.93 107.30
C GLU A 610 86.17 -31.37 106.03
N PRO A 611 87.02 -32.15 105.33
CA PRO A 611 87.87 -31.69 104.21
C PRO A 611 87.07 -31.50 102.90
N VAL A 612 86.08 -30.60 102.93
CA VAL A 612 85.11 -30.39 101.86
C VAL A 612 84.96 -28.89 101.56
N LEU A 613 85.21 -28.47 100.31
CA LEU A 613 84.87 -27.15 99.79
C LEU A 613 83.69 -27.30 98.81
N ASP A 614 82.50 -26.92 99.26
CA ASP A 614 81.27 -27.00 98.49
C ASP A 614 81.03 -25.69 97.72
N LEU A 615 81.23 -25.72 96.40
CA LEU A 615 80.99 -24.62 95.47
C LEU A 615 79.65 -24.78 94.74
N ARG A 616 78.81 -25.73 95.16
CA ARG A 616 77.46 -25.88 94.63
C ARG A 616 76.60 -24.73 95.16
N GLN A 617 76.03 -23.94 94.25
CA GLN A 617 75.04 -22.94 94.63
C GLN A 617 73.72 -23.65 94.93
N TYR A 618 73.38 -23.81 96.21
CA TYR A 618 72.02 -24.17 96.61
C TYR A 618 71.12 -22.94 96.39
N PRO A 619 69.99 -23.06 95.69
CA PRO A 619 69.01 -21.98 95.70
C PRO A 619 68.59 -21.76 97.16
N ALA A 620 68.66 -20.51 97.62
CA ALA A 620 68.10 -20.14 98.91
C ALA A 620 66.65 -20.63 98.96
N LEU A 621 66.26 -21.32 100.03
CA LEU A 621 64.86 -21.59 100.34
C LEU A 621 64.18 -20.26 100.67
N THR A 622 63.87 -19.48 99.65
CA THR A 622 63.03 -18.29 99.75
C THR A 622 61.63 -18.66 99.28
N ASP A 623 60.74 -18.79 100.27
CA ASP A 623 59.28 -18.73 100.25
C ASP A 623 58.53 -19.04 98.93
N SER A 624 57.82 -20.17 98.96
CA SER A 624 56.79 -20.59 98.01
C SER A 624 55.52 -19.71 98.04
N THR A 625 55.64 -18.40 97.79
CA THR A 625 54.47 -17.48 97.72
C THR A 625 54.50 -16.51 96.53
N ALA A 626 54.97 -16.94 95.36
CA ALA A 626 54.75 -16.21 94.11
C ALA A 626 54.17 -17.11 93.00
N PRO A 627 52.99 -16.81 92.43
CA PRO A 627 52.36 -17.64 91.42
C PRO A 627 53.07 -17.52 90.06
N GLN A 628 53.38 -18.68 89.47
CA GLN A 628 53.86 -18.82 88.09
C GLN A 628 52.81 -18.26 87.11
N LYS A 629 53.18 -17.25 86.31
CA LYS A 629 52.41 -16.89 85.12
C LYS A 629 52.65 -17.93 84.04
N ALA A 630 51.55 -18.57 83.63
CA ALA A 630 51.50 -19.50 82.52
C ALA A 630 51.91 -18.84 81.20
N SER A 631 52.80 -19.54 80.49
CA SER A 631 53.08 -19.36 79.07
C SER A 631 51.84 -19.71 78.27
N THR A 632 51.31 -18.74 77.52
CA THR A 632 50.34 -19.00 76.44
C THR A 632 51.10 -19.15 75.13
N LYS A 633 50.87 -20.29 74.48
CA LYS A 633 51.18 -20.59 73.08
C LYS A 633 50.77 -19.48 72.13
#